data_AF-D8VMU1-F1
#
_entry.id   AF-D8VMU1-F1
#
_cell.length_a   1.000
_cell.length_b   1.000
_cell.length_c   1.000
_cell.angle_alpha   90.00
_cell.angle_beta   90.00
_cell.angle_gamma   90.00
#
_symmetry.space_group_name_H-M   'P 1'
#
loop_
_entity.id
_entity.type
_entity.pdbx_description
1 polymer ?
#
loop_
_entity_poly.entity_id
_entity_poly.type
_entity_poly.pdbx_seq_one_letter_code
_entity_poly.pdbx_strand_id
1 'polypeptide(L)'
;MKIKMEKVNFEKLFFPVSAVFILSLLSACGGSGNGGNNSNNNGNSSSSLASQYQLNADAQPGGSISPAKLTISKGDSASFTIAPDNGFTIAAVTGCNGSLNGTAYVVNPVVNDCNIFVTFSPIKSTITIQVENGKTIPEGTFEITTGENLNLTVIPDVGYRSAALNLTGNCSTINTRLRDFDIRANGGNCNISVNFSCRDENIDNICDRQGSALIVHHSNISPAVVRQKDIANTEFTITADLAGDFDSVWVEMWMSKIDPDNYTPKKILLTQDANNPHLYSAKLGFAPEEIKALNSFGGHVGYIGNSYIRASRAGETLGPENFSGGSSMAMIVVIDDEIPDAPLEQLGTEFYANDYLLHVVDPHYHRITDLNALSAKVLQVITEPDFLIAIPTGTSPVGDWSYYYSVFNDVTGIGTNTFDSRSAYGAKQSLQGYINIGQFGYDFSHFLHEIGHRWGFYLSDNKLKLTETLCNCHREVVGTESGNMGMSPTIIIEQPDGSFSLGNPTKEQRFKYSSIEKYLMGIINSQEVADSWFVKPELFTNASSFKKEELMQVNGTLLHQTYGSRIPDANNSPKHFSINFFTVGPNPLTEAEAAYFSYVAKYQGEDHSIEADDFSGLLYTYPTFSVATGGVMRLDTKIRVLPKQEINMRQLKKLTQEKDALSEAIRHRH
;
A
#
# COMPACT_ATOMS: atom_id res chain seq x y z
N MET A 1 -32.74 -42.67 3.94
CA MET A 1 -31.87 -42.85 5.14
C MET A 1 -31.71 -41.47 5.77
N LYS A 2 -32.39 -41.23 6.90
CA LYS A 2 -32.34 -39.98 7.68
C LYS A 2 -31.24 -40.12 8.74
N ILE A 3 -30.26 -39.22 8.80
CA ILE A 3 -29.53 -38.84 10.03
C ILE A 3 -29.19 -37.34 9.87
N LYS A 4 -29.98 -36.42 10.45
CA LYS A 4 -29.89 -35.83 11.81
C LYS A 4 -28.69 -34.87 11.95
N MET A 5 -28.95 -33.58 11.71
CA MET A 5 -28.14 -32.49 12.26
C MET A 5 -28.60 -32.21 13.69
N GLU A 6 -27.64 -32.14 14.61
CA GLU A 6 -27.85 -31.90 16.03
C GLU A 6 -27.78 -30.40 16.34
N LYS A 7 -28.68 -29.96 17.23
CA LYS A 7 -28.87 -28.58 17.66
C LYS A 7 -27.77 -28.16 18.63
N VAL A 8 -27.20 -26.97 18.44
CA VAL A 8 -26.48 -26.24 19.49
C VAL A 8 -27.40 -25.11 19.98
N ASN A 9 -27.72 -25.14 21.28
CA ASN A 9 -28.58 -24.20 21.98
C ASN A 9 -27.82 -22.89 22.28
N PHE A 10 -28.38 -21.76 21.85
CA PHE A 10 -28.06 -20.42 22.35
C PHE A 10 -29.25 -19.92 23.19
N GLU A 11 -29.09 -19.93 24.51
CA GLU A 11 -29.91 -19.24 25.52
C GLU A 11 -28.96 -18.20 26.15
N LYS A 12 -29.22 -16.91 26.38
CA LYS A 12 -30.37 -15.99 26.45
C LYS A 12 -29.79 -14.61 26.04
N LEU A 13 -30.47 -13.69 25.36
CA LEU A 13 -31.45 -12.78 25.97
C LEU A 13 -32.04 -11.94 24.81
N PHE A 14 -33.33 -12.10 24.50
CA PHE A 14 -34.09 -11.24 23.58
C PHE A 14 -35.34 -10.75 24.33
N PHE A 15 -35.59 -9.45 24.32
CA PHE A 15 -36.93 -8.88 24.47
C PHE A 15 -37.20 -7.96 23.25
N PRO A 16 -38.41 -8.01 22.66
CA PRO A 16 -38.63 -7.54 21.30
C PRO A 16 -39.16 -6.11 21.22
N VAL A 17 -38.78 -5.44 20.14
CA VAL A 17 -39.48 -4.28 19.58
C VAL A 17 -40.78 -4.80 18.94
N SER A 18 -41.92 -4.23 19.30
CA SER A 18 -43.15 -4.33 18.51
C SER A 18 -43.94 -3.04 18.59
N ALA A 19 -44.22 -2.51 17.41
CA ALA A 19 -45.05 -1.37 17.13
C ALA A 19 -46.48 -1.57 17.65
N VAL A 20 -47.05 -0.51 18.22
CA VAL A 20 -48.49 -0.39 18.48
C VAL A 20 -48.97 0.88 17.81
N PHE A 21 -49.68 0.71 16.70
CA PHE A 21 -50.49 1.74 16.05
C PHE A 21 -51.97 1.41 16.30
N ILE A 22 -52.60 2.29 17.08
CA ILE A 22 -53.99 2.81 17.00
C ILE A 22 -55.14 1.80 16.81
N LEU A 23 -56.06 1.73 17.79
CA LEU A 23 -57.48 2.06 17.56
C LEU A 23 -58.27 2.15 18.88
N SER A 24 -58.80 3.35 19.15
CA SER A 24 -59.93 3.58 20.03
C SER A 24 -61.17 2.88 19.48
N LEU A 25 -61.79 2.03 20.30
CA LEU A 25 -63.05 1.37 20.01
C LEU A 25 -64.21 2.38 20.11
N LEU A 26 -64.81 2.70 18.96
CA LEU A 26 -66.25 2.90 18.83
C LEU A 26 -66.81 1.65 18.14
N SER A 27 -67.68 0.93 18.83
CA SER A 27 -68.66 0.05 18.20
C SER A 27 -70.03 0.33 18.80
N ALA A 28 -71.00 0.31 17.91
CA ALA A 28 -72.36 0.78 18.07
C ALA A 28 -73.30 -0.30 18.61
N CYS A 29 -74.39 0.21 19.21
CA CYS A 29 -75.78 -0.28 19.19
C CYS A 29 -76.17 -1.69 19.69
N GLY A 30 -77.11 -1.67 20.65
CA GLY A 30 -78.04 -2.76 21.05
C GLY A 30 -78.25 -2.70 22.57
N GLY A 31 -79.40 -2.38 23.18
CA GLY A 31 -80.80 -2.43 22.78
C GLY A 31 -81.54 -3.27 23.84
N SER A 32 -82.42 -2.66 24.65
CA SER A 32 -83.63 -3.26 25.29
C SER A 32 -84.07 -2.41 26.50
N GLY A 33 -85.34 -1.99 26.53
CA GLY A 33 -85.88 -1.03 27.50
C GLY A 33 -86.48 -1.63 28.77
N ASN A 34 -86.80 -0.76 29.74
CA ASN A 34 -88.10 -0.67 30.42
C ASN A 34 -88.14 0.53 31.38
N GLY A 35 -89.28 1.23 31.43
CA GLY A 35 -89.80 1.87 32.65
C GLY A 35 -89.49 3.34 32.93
N GLY A 36 -90.52 4.19 32.79
CA GLY A 36 -90.92 5.07 33.90
C GLY A 36 -90.66 6.58 33.80
N ASN A 37 -91.77 7.31 33.59
CA ASN A 37 -92.09 8.65 34.09
C ASN A 37 -91.32 9.89 33.60
N ASN A 38 -91.98 10.59 32.67
CA ASN A 38 -92.51 11.95 32.87
C ASN A 38 -91.73 12.90 33.80
N SER A 39 -90.98 13.82 33.20
CA SER A 39 -91.09 15.24 33.60
C SER A 39 -90.62 16.14 32.46
N ASN A 40 -91.50 17.08 32.10
CA ASN A 40 -91.16 18.34 31.45
C ASN A 40 -89.92 18.96 32.12
N ASN A 41 -88.97 19.45 31.32
CA ASN A 41 -88.66 20.89 31.34
C ASN A 41 -87.80 21.34 30.17
N ASN A 42 -88.20 22.52 29.70
CA ASN A 42 -87.67 23.34 28.63
C ASN A 42 -86.21 23.76 28.91
N GLY A 43 -85.35 23.75 27.90
CA GLY A 43 -83.93 24.08 28.07
C GLY A 43 -83.15 24.14 26.75
N ASN A 44 -83.36 25.24 26.04
CA ASN A 44 -82.58 25.77 24.91
C ASN A 44 -81.11 25.29 24.83
N SER A 45 -80.70 24.73 23.69
CA SER A 45 -79.29 24.55 23.33
C SER A 45 -79.10 24.95 21.88
N SER A 46 -78.97 26.26 21.69
CA SER A 46 -78.41 26.89 20.51
C SER A 46 -77.03 26.28 20.22
N SER A 47 -76.89 25.59 19.10
CA SER A 47 -75.59 25.16 18.59
C SER A 47 -74.78 26.39 18.17
N SER A 48 -73.79 26.79 18.97
CA SER A 48 -72.77 27.73 18.50
C SER A 48 -71.82 26.96 17.57
N LEU A 49 -71.73 27.40 16.32
CA LEU A 49 -70.65 27.01 15.41
C LEU A 49 -69.35 27.55 16.01
N ALA A 50 -68.56 26.68 16.65
CA ALA A 50 -67.23 27.04 17.12
C ALA A 50 -66.36 27.45 15.92
N SER A 51 -65.94 28.71 15.85
CA SER A 51 -64.98 29.16 14.85
C SER A 51 -63.65 28.45 15.10
N GLN A 52 -63.21 27.61 14.18
CA GLN A 52 -61.88 26.97 14.21
C GLN A 52 -60.94 27.71 13.26
N TYR A 53 -59.65 27.74 13.62
CA TYR A 53 -58.58 28.29 12.79
C TYR A 53 -57.52 27.24 12.52
N GLN A 54 -56.88 27.35 11.36
CA GLN A 54 -55.82 26.48 10.88
C GLN A 54 -54.47 27.20 10.95
N LEU A 55 -53.52 26.53 11.60
CA LEU A 55 -52.12 26.94 11.69
C LEU A 55 -51.27 26.00 10.85
N ASN A 56 -50.46 26.54 9.95
CA ASN A 56 -49.46 25.75 9.22
C ASN A 56 -48.06 26.15 9.68
N ALA A 57 -47.19 25.18 9.90
CA ALA A 57 -45.83 25.40 10.34
C ALA A 57 -44.86 24.81 9.34
N ASP A 58 -43.89 25.61 8.93
CA ASP A 58 -42.84 25.22 8.00
C ASP A 58 -41.46 25.57 8.57
N ALA A 59 -40.50 24.70 8.31
CA ALA A 59 -39.13 24.81 8.80
C ALA A 59 -38.18 24.79 7.61
N GLN A 60 -37.32 25.80 7.52
CA GLN A 60 -36.21 25.81 6.57
C GLN A 60 -35.18 24.73 6.92
N PRO A 61 -34.28 24.34 5.99
CA PRO A 61 -33.22 23.37 6.28
C PRO A 61 -32.40 23.71 7.54
N GLY A 62 -32.00 22.69 8.31
CA GLY A 62 -31.27 22.84 9.57
C GLY A 62 -32.10 22.53 10.83
N GLY A 63 -33.32 22.04 10.67
CA GLY A 63 -34.17 21.54 11.76
C GLY A 63 -35.60 21.26 11.33
N SER A 64 -36.48 21.00 12.29
CA SER A 64 -37.88 20.66 12.08
C SER A 64 -38.83 21.35 13.07
N ILE A 65 -40.11 21.40 12.72
CA ILE A 65 -41.20 21.91 13.57
C ILE A 65 -42.39 20.93 13.56
N SER A 66 -42.98 20.65 14.73
CA SER A 66 -44.11 19.73 14.88
C SER A 66 -45.17 20.28 15.84
N PRO A 67 -46.48 20.17 15.53
CA PRO A 67 -47.04 19.60 14.29
C PRO A 67 -46.90 20.54 13.09
N ALA A 68 -46.74 20.01 11.87
CA ALA A 68 -46.67 20.82 10.65
C ALA A 68 -47.99 21.52 10.29
N LYS A 69 -49.11 21.02 10.83
CA LYS A 69 -50.45 21.61 10.67
C LYS A 69 -51.31 21.30 11.90
N LEU A 70 -52.05 22.30 12.38
CA LEU A 70 -52.93 22.18 13.54
C LEU A 70 -54.23 22.96 13.31
N THR A 71 -55.38 22.36 13.65
CA THR A 71 -56.70 23.02 13.64
C THR A 71 -57.20 23.12 15.08
N ILE A 72 -57.55 24.32 15.53
CA ILE A 72 -57.88 24.60 16.94
C ILE A 72 -59.00 25.64 17.05
N SER A 73 -59.77 25.63 18.15
CA SER A 73 -60.86 26.58 18.36
C SER A 73 -60.34 28.01 18.59
N LYS A 74 -61.09 29.00 18.15
CA LYS A 74 -60.82 30.42 18.42
C LYS A 74 -60.72 30.67 19.91
N GLY A 75 -59.64 31.34 20.33
CA GLY A 75 -59.38 31.70 21.73
C GLY A 75 -58.52 30.71 22.49
N ASP A 76 -58.33 29.48 21.98
CA ASP A 76 -57.46 28.48 22.60
C ASP A 76 -55.97 28.78 22.34
N SER A 77 -55.10 28.09 23.08
CA SER A 77 -53.63 28.17 22.96
C SER A 77 -53.09 26.99 22.15
N ALA A 78 -52.22 27.27 21.18
CA ALA A 78 -51.52 26.27 20.38
C ALA A 78 -50.03 26.23 20.72
N SER A 79 -49.41 25.04 20.69
CA SER A 79 -47.99 24.85 20.94
C SER A 79 -47.34 24.00 19.84
N PHE A 80 -46.17 24.44 19.39
CA PHE A 80 -45.32 23.77 18.42
C PHE A 80 -43.96 23.49 19.04
N THR A 81 -43.41 22.31 18.79
CA THR A 81 -42.04 21.95 19.20
C THR A 81 -41.11 22.07 18.01
N ILE A 82 -40.03 22.83 18.20
CA ILE A 82 -38.97 23.05 17.21
C ILE A 82 -37.77 22.19 17.62
N ALA A 83 -37.26 21.38 16.71
CA ALA A 83 -36.07 20.57 16.92
C ALA A 83 -35.01 20.96 15.89
N PRO A 84 -33.98 21.76 16.25
CA PRO A 84 -32.83 21.99 15.40
C PRO A 84 -32.10 20.69 15.08
N ASP A 85 -31.56 20.59 13.87
CA ASP A 85 -30.66 19.50 13.50
C ASP A 85 -29.31 19.65 14.24
N ASN A 86 -28.56 18.55 14.36
CA ASN A 86 -27.22 18.60 14.94
C ASN A 86 -26.33 19.60 14.18
N GLY A 87 -25.71 20.53 14.92
CA GLY A 87 -24.88 21.59 14.34
C GLY A 87 -25.64 22.89 14.03
N PHE A 88 -26.94 22.97 14.34
CA PHE A 88 -27.76 24.14 14.09
C PHE A 88 -28.45 24.65 15.36
N THR A 89 -28.78 25.93 15.38
CA THR A 89 -29.61 26.56 16.41
C THR A 89 -30.78 27.31 15.76
N ILE A 90 -31.86 27.55 16.53
CA ILE A 90 -33.00 28.34 16.06
C ILE A 90 -32.51 29.78 15.82
N ALA A 91 -32.59 30.24 14.58
CA ALA A 91 -32.23 31.61 14.21
C ALA A 91 -33.39 32.57 14.42
N ALA A 92 -34.56 32.21 13.89
CA ALA A 92 -35.79 32.99 14.08
C ALA A 92 -37.03 32.11 13.95
N VAL A 93 -38.09 32.53 14.62
CA VAL A 93 -39.44 32.01 14.42
C VAL A 93 -40.35 33.20 14.16
N THR A 94 -41.11 33.16 13.08
CA THR A 94 -41.98 34.26 12.66
C THR A 94 -43.38 33.76 12.33
N GLY A 95 -44.37 34.65 12.45
CA GLY A 95 -45.77 34.35 12.14
C GLY A 95 -46.62 34.00 13.37
N CYS A 96 -47.94 34.13 13.26
CA CYS A 96 -48.91 33.83 14.32
C CYS A 96 -48.78 34.59 15.66
N ASN A 97 -47.90 35.61 15.78
CA ASN A 97 -47.70 36.41 17.00
C ASN A 97 -47.45 35.55 18.27
N GLY A 98 -46.87 34.37 18.12
CA GLY A 98 -46.53 33.49 19.24
C GLY A 98 -45.21 33.87 19.91
N SER A 99 -44.94 33.26 21.07
CA SER A 99 -43.72 33.43 21.84
C SER A 99 -42.90 32.13 21.86
N LEU A 100 -41.58 32.25 21.65
CA LEU A 100 -40.65 31.12 21.75
C LEU A 100 -40.11 31.02 23.17
N ASN A 101 -40.24 29.84 23.78
CA ASN A 101 -39.62 29.49 25.06
C ASN A 101 -38.83 28.19 24.89
N GLY A 102 -37.49 28.29 24.84
CA GLY A 102 -36.62 27.17 24.50
C GLY A 102 -36.91 26.65 23.10
N THR A 103 -37.43 25.44 23.01
CA THR A 103 -37.86 24.79 21.75
C THR A 103 -39.37 24.87 21.52
N ALA A 104 -40.16 25.40 22.46
CA ALA A 104 -41.61 25.48 22.36
C ALA A 104 -42.06 26.85 21.85
N TYR A 105 -42.73 26.89 20.70
CA TYR A 105 -43.38 28.08 20.17
C TYR A 105 -44.87 28.06 20.50
N VAL A 106 -45.35 29.04 21.28
CA VAL A 106 -46.72 29.08 21.81
C VAL A 106 -47.47 30.26 21.22
N VAL A 107 -48.61 29.97 20.57
CA VAL A 107 -49.55 30.98 20.06
C VAL A 107 -50.73 31.05 21.02
N ASN A 108 -50.88 32.16 21.74
CA ASN A 108 -51.96 32.35 22.69
C ASN A 108 -52.44 33.81 22.74
N PRO A 109 -53.72 34.12 22.43
CA PRO A 109 -54.75 33.23 21.89
C PRO A 109 -54.69 33.08 20.36
N VAL A 110 -55.22 31.98 19.82
CA VAL A 110 -55.39 31.82 18.36
C VAL A 110 -56.64 32.57 17.90
N VAL A 111 -56.47 33.59 17.05
CA VAL A 111 -57.56 34.51 16.63
C VAL A 111 -57.85 34.55 15.13
N ASN A 112 -57.01 33.93 14.29
CA ASN A 112 -57.16 33.77 12.85
C ASN A 112 -56.26 32.64 12.31
N ASP A 113 -56.47 32.23 11.06
CA ASP A 113 -55.52 31.37 10.33
C ASP A 113 -54.18 32.08 10.14
N CYS A 114 -53.07 31.36 10.30
CA CYS A 114 -51.75 31.92 10.08
C CYS A 114 -50.69 30.84 9.84
N ASN A 115 -49.54 31.27 9.32
CA ASN A 115 -48.40 30.41 9.04
C ASN A 115 -47.25 30.75 9.99
N ILE A 116 -46.50 29.74 10.42
CA ILE A 116 -45.29 29.83 11.25
C ILE A 116 -44.10 29.43 10.38
N PHE A 117 -43.07 30.25 10.38
CA PHE A 117 -41.83 29.98 9.65
C PHE A 117 -40.64 29.96 10.62
N VAL A 118 -39.90 28.85 10.60
CA VAL A 118 -38.67 28.66 11.40
C VAL A 118 -37.46 28.69 10.49
N THR A 119 -36.43 29.45 10.90
CA THR A 119 -35.11 29.43 10.27
C THR A 119 -34.05 28.99 11.27
N PHE A 120 -32.98 28.37 10.77
CA PHE A 120 -31.87 27.86 11.57
C PHE A 120 -30.54 28.49 11.13
N SER A 121 -29.62 28.65 12.08
CA SER A 121 -28.26 29.13 11.83
C SER A 121 -27.25 28.04 12.22
N PRO A 122 -26.23 27.76 11.39
CA PRO A 122 -25.19 26.82 11.73
C PRO A 122 -24.36 27.33 12.92
N ILE A 123 -24.07 26.43 13.85
CA ILE A 123 -23.12 26.66 14.94
C ILE A 123 -21.73 26.45 14.36
N LYS A 124 -20.89 27.49 14.39
CA LYS A 124 -19.51 27.44 13.88
C LYS A 124 -18.53 27.05 14.98
N SER A 125 -17.62 26.16 14.64
CA SER A 125 -16.49 25.72 15.46
C SER A 125 -15.19 26.12 14.79
N THR A 126 -14.27 26.70 15.56
CA THR A 126 -12.92 27.02 15.09
C THR A 126 -11.99 25.83 15.33
N ILE A 127 -11.32 25.38 14.27
CA ILE A 127 -10.25 24.37 14.35
C ILE A 127 -8.92 25.09 14.13
N THR A 128 -7.96 24.87 15.03
CA THR A 128 -6.58 25.34 14.88
C THR A 128 -5.66 24.14 14.82
N ILE A 129 -4.82 24.07 13.79
CA ILE A 129 -3.83 23.01 13.61
C ILE A 129 -2.44 23.58 13.85
N GLN A 130 -1.68 22.92 14.71
CA GLN A 130 -0.26 23.14 14.91
C GLN A 130 0.48 21.84 14.61
N VAL A 131 1.55 21.96 13.83
CA VAL A 131 2.37 20.81 13.43
C VAL A 131 3.82 21.09 13.78
N GLU A 132 4.50 20.06 14.26
CA GLU A 132 5.93 20.06 14.56
C GLU A 132 6.58 18.86 13.87
N ASN A 133 7.67 19.09 13.14
CA ASN A 133 8.37 18.07 12.35
C ASN A 133 7.49 17.40 11.27
N GLY A 134 6.63 18.18 10.62
CA GLY A 134 5.83 17.77 9.46
C GLY A 134 4.87 18.84 8.95
N LYS A 135 3.95 18.44 8.06
CA LYS A 135 2.86 19.25 7.50
C LYS A 135 1.52 18.54 7.65
N THR A 136 0.44 19.29 7.47
CA THR A 136 -0.92 18.75 7.42
C THR A 136 -1.67 19.26 6.21
N ILE A 137 -2.72 18.56 5.79
CA ILE A 137 -3.68 19.08 4.80
C ILE A 137 -5.08 18.86 5.39
N PRO A 138 -5.87 19.92 5.63
CA PRO A 138 -5.54 21.35 5.48
C PRO A 138 -4.55 21.88 6.57
N GLU A 139 -4.03 23.10 6.37
CA GLU A 139 -3.12 23.80 7.31
C GLU A 139 -3.80 25.02 7.98
N GLY A 140 -3.33 25.38 9.17
CA GLY A 140 -3.71 26.63 9.84
C GLY A 140 -5.03 26.56 10.61
N THR A 141 -5.77 27.67 10.61
CA THR A 141 -7.02 27.84 11.36
C THR A 141 -8.20 28.08 10.43
N PHE A 142 -9.30 27.36 10.62
CA PHE A 142 -10.51 27.52 9.82
C PHE A 142 -11.79 27.20 10.61
N GLU A 143 -12.93 27.62 10.07
CA GLU A 143 -14.26 27.38 10.67
C GLU A 143 -14.97 26.21 9.98
N ILE A 144 -15.54 25.32 10.79
CA ILE A 144 -16.38 24.20 10.35
C ILE A 144 -17.73 24.26 11.09
N THR A 145 -18.80 23.72 10.50
CA THR A 145 -20.06 23.60 11.23
C THR A 145 -19.95 22.49 12.27
N THR A 146 -20.41 22.73 13.50
CA THR A 146 -20.38 21.73 14.58
C THR A 146 -21.03 20.42 14.13
N GLY A 147 -20.36 19.29 14.32
CA GLY A 147 -20.84 17.98 13.90
C GLY A 147 -20.43 17.54 12.49
N GLU A 148 -19.80 18.41 11.69
CA GLU A 148 -19.10 18.00 10.46
C GLU A 148 -17.73 17.40 10.79
N ASN A 149 -17.19 16.61 9.85
CA ASN A 149 -15.88 15.98 9.99
C ASN A 149 -14.85 16.70 9.12
N LEU A 150 -13.68 16.92 9.69
CA LEU A 150 -12.47 17.32 9.00
C LEU A 150 -11.67 16.08 8.66
N ASN A 151 -11.34 15.89 7.38
CA ASN A 151 -10.31 14.94 6.98
C ASN A 151 -8.95 15.65 7.03
N LEU A 152 -8.07 15.17 7.89
CA LEU A 152 -6.74 15.71 8.12
C LEU A 152 -5.69 14.69 7.65
N THR A 153 -5.02 14.98 6.55
CA THR A 153 -3.83 14.21 6.12
C THR A 153 -2.60 14.78 6.80
N VAL A 154 -1.73 13.92 7.34
CA VAL A 154 -0.46 14.31 7.96
C VAL A 154 0.72 13.78 7.14
N ILE A 155 1.72 14.63 6.97
CA ILE A 155 2.91 14.35 6.16
C ILE A 155 4.13 14.62 7.07
N PRO A 156 4.88 13.60 7.51
CA PRO A 156 6.06 13.81 8.34
C PRO A 156 7.14 14.59 7.57
N ASP A 157 7.86 15.46 8.29
CA ASP A 157 9.13 15.99 7.82
C ASP A 157 10.16 14.85 7.80
N VAL A 158 11.27 15.13 7.13
CA VAL A 158 12.26 14.12 6.84
C VAL A 158 12.95 13.63 8.12
N GLY A 159 13.12 12.30 8.21
CA GLY A 159 13.65 11.65 9.41
C GLY A 159 12.57 11.26 10.42
N TYR A 160 11.30 11.60 10.18
CA TYR A 160 10.18 11.28 11.07
C TYR A 160 9.19 10.32 10.41
N ARG A 161 8.50 9.46 11.21
CA ARG A 161 7.64 8.40 10.65
C ARG A 161 6.25 8.26 11.27
N SER A 162 6.11 8.48 12.57
CA SER A 162 4.83 8.27 13.26
C SER A 162 4.31 9.59 13.80
N ALA A 163 3.15 10.02 13.31
CA ALA A 163 2.43 11.15 13.87
C ALA A 163 1.72 10.73 15.17
N ALA A 164 1.95 11.47 16.24
CA ALA A 164 1.10 11.50 17.42
C ALA A 164 0.18 12.72 17.32
N LEU A 165 -1.13 12.46 17.33
CA LEU A 165 -2.15 13.50 17.37
C LEU A 165 -2.57 13.76 18.83
N ASN A 166 -2.38 14.98 19.29
CA ASN A 166 -2.92 15.47 20.56
C ASN A 166 -4.07 16.45 20.28
N LEU A 167 -5.28 16.06 20.67
CA LEU A 167 -6.49 16.86 20.53
C LEU A 167 -6.79 17.54 21.86
N THR A 168 -6.99 18.85 21.85
CA THR A 168 -7.45 19.59 23.03
C THR A 168 -8.66 20.47 22.68
N GLY A 169 -9.53 20.71 23.67
CA GLY A 169 -10.83 21.34 23.45
C GLY A 169 -11.92 20.33 23.08
N ASN A 170 -12.92 20.78 22.32
CA ASN A 170 -14.14 20.00 22.05
C ASN A 170 -14.05 19.26 20.70
N CYS A 171 -13.12 18.32 20.57
CA CYS A 171 -13.02 17.48 19.38
C CYS A 171 -12.63 16.03 19.69
N SER A 172 -12.94 15.14 18.75
CA SER A 172 -12.73 13.69 18.87
C SER A 172 -12.34 13.09 17.53
N THR A 173 -11.46 12.10 17.53
CA THR A 173 -11.19 11.25 16.37
C THR A 173 -12.29 10.23 16.16
N ILE A 174 -12.73 10.05 14.92
CA ILE A 174 -13.73 9.04 14.53
C ILE A 174 -13.04 7.82 13.91
N ASN A 175 -12.00 8.04 13.11
CA ASN A 175 -11.23 6.97 12.47
C ASN A 175 -9.78 7.43 12.27
N THR A 176 -8.86 6.47 12.32
CA THR A 176 -7.43 6.70 12.16
C THR A 176 -6.87 5.74 11.13
N ARG A 177 -6.36 6.29 10.02
CA ARG A 177 -5.46 5.59 9.09
C ARG A 177 -4.03 6.07 9.35
N LEU A 178 -3.04 5.37 8.80
CA LEU A 178 -1.62 5.64 9.05
C LEU A 178 -1.21 7.11 8.80
N ARG A 179 -1.89 7.82 7.88
CA ARG A 179 -1.64 9.25 7.59
C ARG A 179 -2.88 10.12 7.48
N ASP A 180 -4.09 9.56 7.59
CA ASP A 180 -5.34 10.31 7.45
C ASP A 180 -6.19 10.17 8.72
N PHE A 181 -6.66 11.30 9.24
CA PHE A 181 -7.43 11.39 10.47
C PHE A 181 -8.78 12.06 10.21
N ASP A 182 -9.86 11.39 10.57
CA ASP A 182 -11.19 12.00 10.59
C ASP A 182 -11.45 12.63 11.97
N ILE A 183 -11.48 13.96 12.03
CA ILE A 183 -11.64 14.75 13.25
C ILE A 183 -13.03 15.39 13.28
N ARG A 184 -13.75 15.24 14.38
CA ARG A 184 -15.07 15.86 14.60
C ARG A 184 -14.98 17.02 15.58
N ALA A 185 -15.54 18.17 15.21
CA ALA A 185 -15.75 19.27 16.14
C ALA A 185 -17.11 19.13 16.86
N ASN A 186 -17.09 19.08 18.19
CA ASN A 186 -18.25 18.86 19.05
C ASN A 186 -18.80 20.18 19.67
N GLY A 187 -18.46 21.33 19.08
CA GLY A 187 -18.93 22.67 19.47
C GLY A 187 -17.88 23.47 20.25
N GLY A 188 -17.63 24.72 19.87
CA GLY A 188 -16.53 25.54 20.42
C GLY A 188 -15.18 25.28 19.73
N ASN A 189 -14.07 25.67 20.38
CA ASN A 189 -12.72 25.60 19.81
C ASN A 189 -12.12 24.19 19.91
N CYS A 190 -11.44 23.76 18.84
CA CYS A 190 -10.64 22.54 18.77
C CYS A 190 -9.19 22.90 18.38
N ASN A 191 -8.22 22.45 19.16
CA ASN A 191 -6.81 22.58 18.81
C ASN A 191 -6.22 21.19 18.58
N ILE A 192 -5.59 21.03 17.43
CA ILE A 192 -4.95 19.80 16.98
C ILE A 192 -3.44 20.05 16.99
N SER A 193 -2.71 19.32 17.81
CA SER A 193 -1.25 19.31 17.81
C SER A 193 -0.76 18.00 17.19
N VAL A 194 -0.01 18.09 16.11
CA VAL A 194 0.58 16.94 15.42
C VAL A 194 2.09 16.97 15.64
N ASN A 195 2.63 15.92 16.26
CA ASN A 195 4.07 15.78 16.48
C ASN A 195 4.53 14.44 15.92
N PHE A 196 5.61 14.44 15.15
CA PHE A 196 6.15 13.21 14.58
C PHE A 196 7.35 12.67 15.37
N SER A 197 7.46 11.34 15.48
CA SER A 197 8.60 10.68 16.13
C SER A 197 9.75 10.38 15.15
N CYS A 198 10.97 10.53 15.65
CA CYS A 198 12.22 10.32 14.92
C CYS A 198 12.43 8.85 14.50
N ARG A 199 13.03 8.64 13.33
CA ARG A 199 13.49 7.34 12.80
C ARG A 199 14.73 6.82 13.53
N ASP A 200 14.52 6.05 14.59
CA ASP A 200 15.54 5.18 15.19
C ASP A 200 15.69 3.90 14.35
N GLU A 201 16.51 3.96 13.30
CA GLU A 201 17.17 2.77 12.75
C GLU A 201 18.63 2.86 13.22
N ASN A 202 19.27 1.75 13.59
CA ASN A 202 20.60 1.65 14.23
C ASN A 202 21.81 2.16 13.39
N ILE A 203 21.61 3.20 12.58
CA ILE A 203 22.62 4.00 11.89
C ILE A 203 22.33 5.45 12.29
N ASP A 204 23.19 6.02 13.15
CA ASP A 204 23.25 7.42 13.60
C ASP A 204 21.95 8.25 13.55
N ASN A 205 21.37 8.54 14.73
CA ASN A 205 20.26 9.49 14.97
C ASN A 205 20.04 10.52 13.84
N ILE A 206 19.16 10.19 12.89
CA ILE A 206 18.86 11.00 11.70
C ILE A 206 18.28 12.37 12.08
N CYS A 207 17.64 12.49 13.25
CA CYS A 207 16.95 13.71 13.67
C CYS A 207 17.81 14.67 14.51
N ASP A 208 18.93 14.20 15.07
CA ASP A 208 19.90 15.06 15.79
C ASP A 208 20.85 15.80 14.84
N ARG A 209 20.91 15.38 13.56
CA ARG A 209 21.65 16.10 12.52
C ARG A 209 20.78 17.18 11.90
N GLN A 210 20.47 18.22 12.67
CA GLN A 210 19.92 19.46 12.11
C GLN A 210 20.88 19.99 11.01
N GLY A 211 20.52 19.75 9.74
CA GLY A 211 21.03 20.52 8.61
C GLY A 211 22.28 20.02 7.87
N SER A 212 22.77 18.79 8.09
CA SER A 212 23.97 18.30 7.39
C SER A 212 23.75 17.13 6.43
N ALA A 213 22.56 16.52 6.37
CA ALA A 213 22.27 15.41 5.45
C ALA A 213 21.39 15.86 4.27
N LEU A 214 21.89 15.82 3.02
CA LEU A 214 21.07 15.77 1.81
C LEU A 214 20.13 14.56 1.88
N ILE A 215 18.83 14.81 1.94
CA ILE A 215 17.84 13.74 1.88
C ILE A 215 17.13 13.83 0.54
N VAL A 216 17.46 12.88 -0.32
CA VAL A 216 16.76 12.68 -1.57
C VAL A 216 15.51 11.87 -1.27
N HIS A 217 14.33 12.48 -1.38
CA HIS A 217 13.07 11.74 -1.25
C HIS A 217 12.93 10.77 -2.41
N HIS A 218 13.09 11.29 -3.63
CA HIS A 218 12.90 10.55 -4.86
C HIS A 218 13.75 11.14 -5.97
N SER A 219 14.29 10.30 -6.85
CA SER A 219 14.76 10.74 -8.17
C SER A 219 14.15 9.91 -9.27
N ASN A 220 13.85 10.52 -10.41
CA ASN A 220 13.34 9.83 -11.58
C ASN A 220 14.10 10.23 -12.84
N ILE A 221 14.13 9.33 -13.81
CA ILE A 221 14.42 9.67 -15.20
C ILE A 221 13.24 9.22 -16.04
N SER A 222 12.74 10.10 -16.91
CA SER A 222 11.67 9.80 -17.85
C SER A 222 12.06 10.23 -19.27
N PRO A 223 11.87 9.38 -20.30
CA PRO A 223 11.48 7.96 -20.18
C PRO A 223 12.60 7.13 -19.55
N ALA A 224 12.24 6.06 -18.86
CA ALA A 224 13.22 5.23 -18.14
C ALA A 224 13.75 4.08 -19.02
N VAL A 225 13.04 3.73 -20.10
CA VAL A 225 13.51 2.81 -21.16
C VAL A 225 13.46 3.52 -22.51
N VAL A 226 14.47 3.29 -23.33
CA VAL A 226 14.58 3.84 -24.70
C VAL A 226 15.09 2.77 -25.65
N ARG A 227 14.64 2.80 -26.92
CA ARG A 227 15.21 1.95 -27.97
C ARG A 227 16.53 2.51 -28.46
N GLN A 228 17.43 1.63 -28.87
CA GLN A 228 18.77 2.00 -29.34
C GLN A 228 18.74 3.02 -30.48
N LYS A 229 17.88 2.84 -31.50
CA LYS A 229 17.69 3.83 -32.59
C LYS A 229 17.16 5.19 -32.14
N ASP A 230 16.46 5.25 -31.00
CA ASP A 230 15.71 6.44 -30.57
C ASP A 230 16.49 7.29 -29.55
N ILE A 231 17.60 6.78 -28.98
CA ILE A 231 18.41 7.47 -27.96
C ILE A 231 18.78 8.89 -28.40
N ALA A 232 19.24 9.05 -29.65
CA ALA A 232 19.73 10.32 -30.17
C ALA A 232 18.66 11.42 -30.23
N ASN A 233 17.40 11.03 -30.31
CA ASN A 233 16.26 11.93 -30.47
C ASN A 233 15.38 11.99 -29.21
N THR A 234 15.73 11.24 -28.16
CA THR A 234 14.97 11.19 -26.91
C THR A 234 15.49 12.25 -25.96
N GLU A 235 14.60 13.12 -25.49
CA GLU A 235 14.90 14.06 -24.42
C GLU A 235 14.57 13.40 -23.09
N PHE A 236 15.58 13.22 -22.25
CA PHE A 236 15.39 12.66 -20.91
C PHE A 236 15.18 13.80 -19.91
N THR A 237 14.25 13.62 -18.98
CA THR A 237 14.07 14.53 -17.85
C THR A 237 14.46 13.84 -16.57
N ILE A 238 15.41 14.42 -15.85
CA ILE A 238 15.73 14.01 -14.48
C ILE A 238 14.91 14.88 -13.54
N THR A 239 14.22 14.28 -12.58
CA THR A 239 13.55 14.99 -11.50
C THR A 239 14.07 14.51 -10.16
N ALA A 240 14.24 15.41 -9.20
CA ALA A 240 14.65 15.10 -7.84
C ALA A 240 13.76 15.86 -6.86
N ASP A 241 13.20 15.14 -5.89
CA ASP A 241 12.45 15.73 -4.79
C ASP A 241 13.35 15.75 -3.55
N LEU A 242 13.72 16.95 -3.09
CA LEU A 242 14.70 17.19 -2.04
C LEU A 242 14.10 18.10 -0.95
N ALA A 243 14.36 17.75 0.31
CA ALA A 243 14.04 18.63 1.42
C ALA A 243 15.28 19.40 1.90
N GLY A 244 15.13 20.71 2.00
CA GLY A 244 16.13 21.63 2.53
C GLY A 244 16.46 22.75 1.55
N ASP A 245 17.09 23.81 2.08
CA ASP A 245 17.60 24.91 1.26
C ASP A 245 18.99 24.53 0.73
N PHE A 246 19.14 24.55 -0.60
CA PHE A 246 20.38 24.24 -1.31
C PHE A 246 20.68 25.35 -2.32
N ASP A 247 21.94 25.78 -2.39
CA ASP A 247 22.38 26.79 -3.37
C ASP A 247 22.52 26.18 -4.77
N SER A 248 22.95 24.91 -4.81
CA SER A 248 23.05 24.16 -6.05
C SER A 248 22.79 22.69 -5.81
N VAL A 249 22.10 22.09 -6.76
CA VAL A 249 21.78 20.67 -6.80
C VAL A 249 22.22 20.14 -8.15
N TRP A 250 22.97 19.05 -8.18
CA TRP A 250 23.41 18.42 -9.42
C TRP A 250 23.38 16.91 -9.34
N VAL A 251 23.40 16.28 -10.50
CA VAL A 251 23.45 14.84 -10.68
C VAL A 251 24.79 14.45 -11.27
N GLU A 252 25.46 13.47 -10.68
CA GLU A 252 26.65 12.82 -11.23
C GLU A 252 26.25 11.51 -11.90
N MET A 253 26.33 11.43 -13.23
CA MET A 253 26.00 10.21 -13.97
C MET A 253 27.26 9.42 -14.35
N TRP A 254 27.30 8.15 -13.93
CA TRP A 254 28.42 7.22 -14.17
C TRP A 254 28.06 6.17 -15.21
N MET A 255 28.69 6.21 -16.38
CA MET A 255 28.44 5.23 -17.46
C MET A 255 29.26 3.96 -17.24
N SER A 256 28.61 2.80 -17.06
CA SER A 256 29.19 1.60 -16.44
C SER A 256 30.25 0.84 -17.26
N LYS A 257 30.59 1.24 -18.48
CA LYS A 257 31.62 0.55 -19.29
C LYS A 257 32.57 1.45 -20.09
N ILE A 258 32.52 2.77 -19.86
CA ILE A 258 33.57 3.66 -20.36
C ILE A 258 34.63 3.69 -19.26
N ASP A 259 35.65 2.83 -19.38
CA ASP A 259 36.87 2.78 -18.55
C ASP A 259 36.68 3.23 -17.08
N PRO A 260 36.38 2.32 -16.14
CA PRO A 260 36.14 2.67 -14.73
C PRO A 260 37.33 3.42 -14.07
N ASP A 261 38.52 3.33 -14.66
CA ASP A 261 39.74 3.99 -14.15
C ASP A 261 39.95 5.40 -14.73
N ASN A 262 39.13 5.86 -15.70
CA ASN A 262 39.45 7.05 -16.50
C ASN A 262 38.28 7.94 -16.93
N TYR A 263 37.03 7.64 -16.54
CA TYR A 263 35.88 8.46 -16.92
C TYR A 263 35.45 9.42 -15.80
N THR A 264 35.36 10.72 -16.14
CA THR A 264 34.82 11.75 -15.24
C THR A 264 33.29 11.72 -15.32
N PRO A 265 32.55 11.59 -14.21
CA PRO A 265 31.09 11.56 -14.25
C PRO A 265 30.52 12.84 -14.88
N LYS A 266 29.49 12.69 -15.71
CA LYS A 266 28.78 13.83 -16.28
C LYS A 266 28.00 14.53 -15.17
N LYS A 267 28.31 15.81 -14.93
CA LYS A 267 27.63 16.65 -13.93
C LYS A 267 26.51 17.44 -14.57
N ILE A 268 25.30 17.27 -14.08
CA ILE A 268 24.10 17.94 -14.61
C ILE A 268 23.49 18.79 -13.49
N LEU A 269 23.49 20.10 -13.67
CA LEU A 269 22.87 21.02 -12.73
C LEU A 269 21.34 20.93 -12.83
N LEU A 270 20.66 20.75 -11.69
CA LEU A 270 19.21 20.75 -11.62
C LEU A 270 18.68 22.16 -11.31
N THR A 271 17.55 22.49 -11.90
CA THR A 271 16.82 23.75 -11.68
C THR A 271 15.66 23.50 -10.74
N GLN A 272 15.52 24.31 -9.70
CA GLN A 272 14.39 24.26 -8.78
C GLN A 272 13.09 24.69 -9.49
N ASP A 273 12.01 23.95 -9.26
CA ASP A 273 10.68 24.30 -9.75
C ASP A 273 10.16 25.55 -9.04
N ALA A 274 9.63 26.49 -9.82
CA ALA A 274 9.17 27.78 -9.29
C ALA A 274 7.94 27.66 -8.38
N ASN A 275 7.15 26.60 -8.51
CA ASN A 275 5.91 26.36 -7.77
C ASN A 275 6.08 25.29 -6.69
N ASN A 276 7.16 24.50 -6.72
CA ASN A 276 7.48 23.52 -5.71
C ASN A 276 8.95 23.63 -5.28
N PRO A 277 9.24 24.23 -4.10
CA PRO A 277 10.62 24.46 -3.64
C PRO A 277 11.38 23.16 -3.34
N HIS A 278 10.70 22.01 -3.30
CA HIS A 278 11.34 20.71 -3.10
C HIS A 278 11.66 20.00 -4.42
N LEU A 279 11.07 20.42 -5.53
CA LEU A 279 11.25 19.74 -6.81
C LEU A 279 12.36 20.40 -7.62
N TYR A 280 13.30 19.60 -8.10
CA TYR A 280 14.39 19.99 -8.96
C TYR A 280 14.33 19.19 -10.26
N SER A 281 14.67 19.78 -11.40
CA SER A 281 14.68 19.07 -12.67
C SER A 281 15.76 19.53 -13.64
N ALA A 282 16.16 18.65 -14.55
CA ALA A 282 17.01 18.98 -15.68
C ALA A 282 16.68 18.12 -16.91
N LYS A 283 16.93 18.69 -18.08
CA LYS A 283 16.93 17.96 -19.34
C LYS A 283 18.31 17.35 -19.58
N LEU A 284 18.32 16.11 -20.06
CA LEU A 284 19.51 15.35 -20.36
C LEU A 284 19.51 14.99 -21.84
N GLY A 285 20.62 15.32 -22.50
CA GLY A 285 20.95 14.87 -23.85
C GLY A 285 22.32 14.19 -23.87
N PHE A 286 22.52 13.35 -24.87
CA PHE A 286 23.78 12.62 -25.08
C PHE A 286 24.51 13.16 -26.31
N ALA A 287 25.82 13.32 -26.20
CA ALA A 287 26.68 13.67 -27.30
C ALA A 287 26.87 12.48 -28.26
N PRO A 288 27.19 12.69 -29.55
CA PRO A 288 27.31 11.61 -30.53
C PRO A 288 28.28 10.49 -30.14
N GLU A 289 29.38 10.80 -29.46
CA GLU A 289 30.34 9.84 -28.95
C GLU A 289 29.81 9.03 -27.76
N GLU A 290 29.00 9.64 -26.89
CA GLU A 290 28.29 8.94 -25.81
C GLU A 290 27.29 7.94 -26.44
N ILE A 291 26.51 8.39 -27.42
CA ILE A 291 25.56 7.53 -28.17
C ILE A 291 26.28 6.40 -28.89
N LYS A 292 27.45 6.65 -29.50
CA LYS A 292 28.24 5.62 -30.17
C LYS A 292 28.76 4.57 -29.18
N ALA A 293 29.18 4.97 -27.98
CA ALA A 293 29.57 4.04 -26.93
C ALA A 293 28.36 3.20 -26.46
N LEU A 294 27.20 3.83 -26.30
CA LEU A 294 25.95 3.14 -25.97
C LEU A 294 25.54 2.14 -27.06
N ASN A 295 25.78 2.47 -28.33
CA ASN A 295 25.48 1.55 -29.44
C ASN A 295 26.47 0.40 -29.60
N SER A 296 27.56 0.38 -28.82
CA SER A 296 28.58 -0.66 -28.85
C SER A 296 28.41 -1.72 -27.77
N PHE A 297 27.35 -1.65 -26.95
CA PHE A 297 26.99 -2.73 -26.03
C PHE A 297 26.67 -4.02 -26.80
N GLY A 298 27.14 -5.16 -26.30
CA GLY A 298 26.67 -6.48 -26.75
C GLY A 298 25.46 -6.93 -25.93
N GLY A 299 24.47 -7.57 -26.57
CA GLY A 299 23.22 -8.05 -25.94
C GLY A 299 22.01 -7.15 -26.18
N HIS A 300 20.78 -7.66 -26.02
CA HIS A 300 19.56 -6.90 -26.35
C HIS A 300 19.18 -5.79 -25.36
N VAL A 301 19.91 -5.61 -24.25
CA VAL A 301 19.65 -4.56 -23.24
C VAL A 301 20.97 -4.00 -22.73
N GLY A 302 21.12 -2.67 -22.69
CA GLY A 302 22.21 -1.88 -22.12
C GLY A 302 21.71 -0.90 -21.04
N TYR A 303 22.61 -0.31 -20.23
CA TYR A 303 22.26 0.70 -19.22
C TYR A 303 23.08 1.98 -19.36
N ILE A 304 22.48 3.10 -18.96
CA ILE A 304 23.16 4.36 -18.70
C ILE A 304 23.06 4.68 -17.21
N GLY A 305 24.21 4.83 -16.57
CA GLY A 305 24.32 5.70 -15.40
C GLY A 305 23.93 5.07 -14.07
N ASN A 306 24.88 4.93 -13.15
CA ASN A 306 24.52 5.18 -11.75
C ASN A 306 24.50 6.69 -11.57
N SER A 307 23.32 7.26 -11.33
CA SER A 307 23.21 8.66 -10.95
C SER A 307 23.40 8.80 -9.44
N TYR A 308 24.22 9.74 -9.02
CA TYR A 308 24.22 10.20 -7.63
C TYR A 308 23.75 11.64 -7.59
N ILE A 309 22.72 11.89 -6.80
CA ILE A 309 22.31 13.27 -6.52
C ILE A 309 23.22 13.84 -5.45
N ARG A 310 23.69 15.04 -5.73
CA ARG A 310 24.55 15.85 -4.87
C ARG A 310 23.91 17.22 -4.72
N ALA A 311 24.07 17.82 -3.56
CA ALA A 311 23.64 19.19 -3.30
C ALA A 311 24.66 19.87 -2.38
N SER A 312 24.74 21.19 -2.46
CA SER A 312 25.62 22.00 -1.61
C SER A 312 24.90 23.21 -1.04
N ARG A 313 25.32 23.65 0.16
CA ARG A 313 24.89 24.91 0.78
C ARG A 313 25.99 25.98 0.72
N ALA A 314 25.60 27.24 0.95
CA ALA A 314 26.51 28.39 0.93
C ALA A 314 27.70 28.20 1.87
N GLY A 315 28.92 28.21 1.32
CA GLY A 315 30.17 28.18 2.09
C GLY A 315 30.78 26.80 2.35
N GLU A 316 30.19 25.71 1.84
CA GLU A 316 30.78 24.37 1.91
C GLU A 316 31.83 24.14 0.79
N THR A 317 33.06 23.83 1.16
CA THR A 317 34.13 23.47 0.21
C THR A 317 34.01 21.98 -0.17
N LEU A 318 33.78 21.71 -1.45
CA LEU A 318 33.59 20.38 -2.02
C LEU A 318 34.89 19.56 -2.00
N GLY A 319 35.07 18.72 -0.98
CA GLY A 319 36.07 17.64 -0.97
C GLY A 319 35.43 16.29 -1.28
N PRO A 320 36.16 15.31 -1.85
CA PRO A 320 35.63 14.01 -2.25
C PRO A 320 35.01 13.18 -1.10
N GLU A 321 35.29 13.53 0.15
CA GLU A 321 34.95 12.74 1.34
C GLU A 321 33.92 13.41 2.28
N ASN A 322 33.50 14.66 1.98
CA ASN A 322 32.53 15.42 2.79
C ASN A 322 31.22 15.66 2.04
N PHE A 323 30.60 14.59 1.55
CA PHE A 323 29.27 14.67 0.98
C PHE A 323 28.25 14.10 1.95
N SER A 324 27.21 14.86 2.25
CA SER A 324 25.93 14.21 2.49
C SER A 324 25.36 13.83 1.15
N GLY A 325 25.52 12.57 0.77
CA GLY A 325 24.98 12.03 -0.48
C GLY A 325 23.78 11.16 -0.17
N GLY A 326 22.60 11.51 -0.69
CA GLY A 326 21.54 10.53 -0.91
C GLY A 326 21.82 9.79 -2.22
N SER A 327 21.99 8.47 -2.17
CA SER A 327 22.23 7.66 -3.38
C SER A 327 20.92 7.32 -4.08
N SER A 328 20.36 8.24 -4.87
CA SER A 328 19.21 7.92 -5.72
C SER A 328 19.67 7.59 -7.13
N MET A 329 19.63 6.30 -7.45
CA MET A 329 19.97 5.82 -8.79
C MET A 329 18.73 5.93 -9.66
N ALA A 330 18.75 6.86 -10.59
CA ALA A 330 17.90 6.84 -11.76
C ALA A 330 18.74 6.29 -12.92
N MET A 331 18.19 5.28 -13.59
CA MET A 331 18.86 4.58 -14.69
C MET A 331 18.06 4.72 -15.96
N ILE A 332 18.76 4.79 -17.08
CA ILE A 332 18.16 4.65 -18.40
C ILE A 332 18.48 3.26 -18.90
N VAL A 333 17.45 2.50 -19.24
CA VAL A 333 17.58 1.21 -19.90
C VAL A 333 17.52 1.42 -21.40
N VAL A 334 18.57 1.01 -22.10
CA VAL A 334 18.61 0.97 -23.55
C VAL A 334 18.22 -0.43 -23.98
N ILE A 335 17.21 -0.57 -24.83
CA ILE A 335 16.87 -1.86 -25.43
C ILE A 335 17.23 -1.89 -26.91
N ASP A 336 17.66 -3.05 -27.36
CA ASP A 336 17.87 -3.36 -28.76
C ASP A 336 16.55 -3.28 -29.55
N ASP A 337 16.67 -2.86 -30.80
CA ASP A 337 15.56 -2.79 -31.74
C ASP A 337 15.03 -4.18 -32.13
N GLU A 338 15.78 -5.25 -31.88
CA GLU A 338 15.31 -6.63 -32.04
C GLU A 338 14.29 -7.06 -30.99
N ILE A 339 14.20 -6.37 -29.83
CA ILE A 339 13.15 -6.66 -28.84
C ILE A 339 11.78 -6.27 -29.44
N PRO A 340 10.86 -7.24 -29.63
CA PRO A 340 9.57 -6.98 -30.26
C PRO A 340 8.75 -5.95 -29.49
N ASP A 341 7.99 -5.14 -30.22
CA ASP A 341 6.95 -4.31 -29.61
C ASP A 341 5.94 -5.20 -28.86
N ALA A 342 5.52 -4.75 -27.67
CA ALA A 342 4.57 -5.46 -26.83
C ALA A 342 3.45 -4.51 -26.35
N PRO A 343 2.58 -4.03 -27.26
CA PRO A 343 1.55 -3.06 -26.92
C PRO A 343 0.61 -3.61 -25.85
N LEU A 344 0.17 -2.74 -24.94
CA LEU A 344 -0.78 -3.10 -23.88
C LEU A 344 -2.21 -2.72 -24.28
N GLU A 345 -3.13 -3.66 -24.18
CA GLU A 345 -4.57 -3.41 -24.34
C GLU A 345 -5.12 -2.78 -23.06
N GLN A 346 -5.87 -1.67 -23.21
CA GLN A 346 -6.59 -1.07 -22.09
C GLN A 346 -7.79 -1.94 -21.68
N LEU A 347 -7.81 -2.37 -20.41
CA LEU A 347 -8.84 -3.21 -19.82
C LEU A 347 -9.88 -2.42 -19.02
N GLY A 348 -9.57 -1.17 -18.68
CA GLY A 348 -10.39 -0.25 -17.91
C GLY A 348 -9.72 1.11 -17.77
N THR A 349 -10.12 1.93 -16.80
CA THR A 349 -9.51 3.25 -16.58
C THR A 349 -8.08 3.18 -16.08
N GLU A 350 -7.75 2.13 -15.32
CA GLU A 350 -6.48 2.02 -14.58
C GLU A 350 -5.61 0.84 -15.02
N PHE A 351 -6.11 -0.06 -15.89
CA PHE A 351 -5.43 -1.32 -16.21
C PHE A 351 -5.13 -1.45 -17.69
N TYR A 352 -3.91 -1.87 -18.00
CA TYR A 352 -3.42 -2.15 -19.34
C TYR A 352 -2.70 -3.50 -19.32
N ALA A 353 -2.88 -4.37 -20.30
CA ALA A 353 -2.23 -5.68 -20.28
C ALA A 353 -1.87 -6.22 -21.67
N ASN A 354 -0.89 -7.11 -21.70
CA ASN A 354 -0.65 -8.06 -22.79
C ASN A 354 -0.47 -9.47 -22.21
N ASP A 355 0.06 -10.39 -23.02
CA ASP A 355 0.27 -11.79 -22.64
C ASP A 355 1.22 -11.99 -21.44
N TYR A 356 2.09 -11.03 -21.12
CA TYR A 356 3.17 -11.19 -20.13
C TYR A 356 3.23 -10.08 -19.07
N LEU A 357 2.61 -8.93 -19.32
CA LEU A 357 2.66 -7.77 -18.44
C LEU A 357 1.26 -7.19 -18.19
N LEU A 358 0.97 -6.92 -16.92
CA LEU A 358 -0.12 -6.06 -16.49
C LEU A 358 0.48 -4.74 -16.01
N HIS A 359 -0.09 -3.61 -16.40
CA HIS A 359 0.29 -2.30 -15.91
C HIS A 359 -0.90 -1.64 -15.21
N VAL A 360 -0.64 -1.11 -14.02
CA VAL A 360 -1.61 -0.40 -13.19
C VAL A 360 -1.22 1.07 -13.15
N VAL A 361 -2.08 1.92 -13.71
CA VAL A 361 -1.97 3.37 -13.60
C VAL A 361 -2.66 3.80 -12.30
N ASP A 362 -1.87 4.37 -11.40
CA ASP A 362 -2.32 4.94 -10.14
C ASP A 362 -1.68 6.33 -9.96
N PRO A 363 -2.41 7.42 -10.26
CA PRO A 363 -1.89 8.79 -10.20
C PRO A 363 -1.38 9.21 -8.81
N HIS A 364 -1.76 8.50 -7.75
CA HIS A 364 -1.34 8.76 -6.37
C HIS A 364 -0.20 7.83 -5.93
N TYR A 365 0.38 7.09 -6.88
CA TYR A 365 1.47 6.18 -6.58
C TYR A 365 2.76 6.92 -6.26
N HIS A 366 3.17 6.83 -5.00
CA HIS A 366 4.45 7.37 -4.51
C HIS A 366 5.38 6.28 -3.95
N ARG A 367 4.82 5.13 -3.52
CA ARG A 367 5.53 3.90 -3.09
C ARG A 367 4.50 2.78 -2.88
N ILE A 368 4.90 1.52 -2.98
CA ILE A 368 4.07 0.42 -2.48
C ILE A 368 4.05 0.44 -0.95
N THR A 369 2.97 0.95 -0.36
CA THR A 369 2.79 0.97 1.10
C THR A 369 1.77 -0.06 1.60
N ASP A 370 0.92 -0.58 0.70
CA ASP A 370 -0.07 -1.62 1.00
C ASP A 370 -0.13 -2.67 -0.12
N LEU A 371 0.71 -3.71 0.02
CA LEU A 371 0.81 -4.84 -0.90
C LEU A 371 -0.47 -5.67 -0.93
N ASN A 372 -1.19 -5.76 0.19
CA ASN A 372 -2.44 -6.51 0.30
C ASN A 372 -3.51 -5.87 -0.58
N ALA A 373 -3.67 -4.56 -0.47
CA ALA A 373 -4.62 -3.80 -1.28
C ALA A 373 -4.27 -3.86 -2.77
N LEU A 374 -2.97 -3.74 -3.11
CA LEU A 374 -2.50 -3.79 -4.49
C LEU A 374 -2.70 -5.18 -5.12
N SER A 375 -2.38 -6.25 -4.38
CA SER A 375 -2.70 -7.62 -4.79
C SER A 375 -4.21 -7.80 -5.03
N ALA A 376 -5.04 -7.40 -4.07
CA ALA A 376 -6.49 -7.52 -4.19
C ALA A 376 -7.06 -6.69 -5.35
N LYS A 377 -6.38 -5.59 -5.73
CA LYS A 377 -6.71 -4.77 -6.90
C LYS A 377 -6.37 -5.51 -8.19
N VAL A 378 -5.16 -6.05 -8.33
CA VAL A 378 -4.71 -6.81 -9.51
C VAL A 378 -5.54 -8.08 -9.72
N LEU A 379 -5.86 -8.82 -8.66
CA LEU A 379 -6.66 -10.06 -8.75
C LEU A 379 -8.13 -9.83 -9.18
N GLN A 380 -8.57 -8.58 -9.36
CA GLN A 380 -9.87 -8.28 -9.97
C GLN A 380 -9.86 -8.41 -11.50
N VAL A 381 -8.68 -8.35 -12.13
CA VAL A 381 -8.53 -8.30 -13.60
C VAL A 381 -7.86 -9.52 -14.20
N ILE A 382 -7.15 -10.33 -13.41
CA ILE A 382 -6.47 -11.55 -13.85
C ILE A 382 -6.92 -12.78 -13.06
N THR A 383 -6.69 -13.97 -13.61
CA THR A 383 -6.78 -15.21 -12.82
C THR A 383 -5.68 -15.24 -11.77
N GLU A 384 -5.96 -15.87 -10.63
CA GLU A 384 -5.00 -15.95 -9.52
C GLU A 384 -3.78 -16.81 -9.87
N PRO A 385 -2.55 -16.25 -9.86
CA PRO A 385 -1.32 -17.01 -10.06
C PRO A 385 -0.79 -17.59 -8.75
N ASP A 386 0.27 -18.41 -8.81
CA ASP A 386 1.00 -18.85 -7.62
C ASP A 386 1.85 -17.71 -7.04
N PHE A 387 2.36 -16.83 -7.89
CA PHE A 387 3.18 -15.69 -7.47
C PHE A 387 2.79 -14.41 -8.23
N LEU A 388 2.84 -13.29 -7.51
CA LEU A 388 2.74 -11.95 -8.08
C LEU A 388 4.08 -11.24 -7.95
N ILE A 389 4.48 -10.51 -9.00
CA ILE A 389 5.67 -9.66 -8.97
C ILE A 389 5.24 -8.23 -9.27
N ALA A 390 5.52 -7.32 -8.36
CA ALA A 390 5.30 -5.90 -8.56
C ALA A 390 6.60 -5.18 -8.88
N ILE A 391 6.52 -4.35 -9.92
CA ILE A 391 7.62 -3.53 -10.39
C ILE A 391 7.15 -2.07 -10.37
N PRO A 392 7.66 -1.22 -9.48
CA PRO A 392 7.35 0.20 -9.50
C PRO A 392 7.88 0.83 -10.80
N THR A 393 7.06 1.62 -11.48
CA THR A 393 7.48 2.45 -12.61
C THR A 393 7.69 3.87 -12.11
N GLY A 394 8.88 4.42 -12.35
CA GLY A 394 9.27 5.75 -11.90
C GLY A 394 10.10 5.73 -10.60
N THR A 395 9.85 6.70 -9.72
CA THR A 395 10.66 6.94 -8.52
C THR A 395 10.63 5.76 -7.56
N SER A 396 11.80 5.17 -7.30
CA SER A 396 12.00 4.39 -6.09
C SER A 396 12.78 5.23 -5.09
N PRO A 397 12.34 5.36 -3.83
CA PRO A 397 13.18 5.93 -2.77
C PRO A 397 14.52 5.20 -2.72
N VAL A 398 15.58 5.92 -2.35
CA VAL A 398 16.87 5.31 -2.03
C VAL A 398 16.67 4.18 -1.02
N GLY A 399 17.06 2.95 -1.38
CA GLY A 399 17.09 1.81 -0.44
C GLY A 399 15.86 0.90 -0.42
N ASP A 400 14.96 0.97 -1.41
CA ASP A 400 13.96 -0.08 -1.61
C ASP A 400 14.65 -1.33 -2.20
N TRP A 401 15.02 -2.25 -1.32
CA TRP A 401 15.50 -3.58 -1.71
C TRP A 401 14.37 -4.42 -2.31
N SER A 402 14.74 -5.48 -3.02
CA SER A 402 13.74 -6.49 -3.42
C SER A 402 13.36 -7.31 -2.18
N TYR A 403 12.09 -7.72 -2.11
CA TYR A 403 11.58 -8.48 -0.97
C TYR A 403 10.52 -9.48 -1.41
N TYR A 404 10.61 -10.69 -0.86
CA TYR A 404 9.54 -11.68 -0.87
C TYR A 404 8.65 -11.59 0.36
N TYR A 405 7.34 -11.51 0.11
CA TYR A 405 6.29 -11.56 1.12
C TYR A 405 5.57 -12.90 1.05
N SER A 406 5.67 -13.67 2.11
CA SER A 406 5.03 -14.98 2.19
C SER A 406 3.52 -14.84 2.42
N VAL A 407 2.71 -15.34 1.49
CA VAL A 407 1.24 -15.27 1.54
C VAL A 407 0.64 -16.58 2.05
N PHE A 408 1.24 -17.71 1.65
CA PHE A 408 0.80 -19.04 2.04
C PHE A 408 1.99 -19.99 2.15
N ASN A 409 1.97 -20.84 3.18
CA ASN A 409 2.92 -21.93 3.30
C ASN A 409 2.24 -23.18 3.86
N ASP A 410 2.33 -24.26 3.11
CA ASP A 410 1.90 -25.61 3.45
C ASP A 410 3.07 -26.59 3.63
N VAL A 411 4.31 -26.12 3.44
CA VAL A 411 5.50 -26.94 3.52
C VAL A 411 5.99 -27.02 4.96
N THR A 412 6.18 -28.24 5.46
CA THR A 412 6.84 -28.50 6.75
C THR A 412 8.28 -28.97 6.55
N GLY A 413 9.10 -28.92 7.61
CA GLY A 413 10.47 -29.42 7.55
C GLY A 413 11.48 -28.48 6.87
N ILE A 414 11.10 -27.21 6.67
CA ILE A 414 11.92 -26.15 6.06
C ILE A 414 12.32 -25.04 7.04
N GLY A 415 12.11 -25.22 8.35
CA GLY A 415 12.45 -24.23 9.37
C GLY A 415 11.39 -23.16 9.64
N THR A 416 10.22 -23.22 8.99
CA THR A 416 9.09 -22.33 9.26
C THR A 416 7.79 -23.10 9.47
N ASN A 417 6.80 -22.44 10.07
CA ASN A 417 5.47 -22.99 10.30
C ASN A 417 4.60 -22.88 9.04
N THR A 418 3.55 -23.70 8.97
CA THR A 418 2.49 -23.55 7.96
C THR A 418 1.53 -22.42 8.32
N PHE A 419 1.04 -21.68 7.34
CA PHE A 419 0.05 -20.61 7.52
C PHE A 419 -0.69 -20.30 6.21
N ASP A 420 -1.81 -19.58 6.32
CA ASP A 420 -2.61 -19.14 5.18
C ASP A 420 -3.12 -17.71 5.41
N SER A 421 -2.54 -16.77 4.66
CA SER A 421 -2.90 -15.36 4.70
C SER A 421 -3.55 -14.89 3.39
N ARG A 422 -3.94 -15.82 2.48
CA ARG A 422 -4.43 -15.48 1.13
C ARG A 422 -5.59 -14.50 1.13
N SER A 423 -6.51 -14.63 2.09
CA SER A 423 -7.67 -13.74 2.21
C SER A 423 -7.29 -12.28 2.40
N ALA A 424 -6.16 -11.97 3.06
CA ALA A 424 -5.70 -10.60 3.25
C ALA A 424 -5.27 -9.94 1.92
N TYR A 425 -4.78 -10.74 0.97
CA TYR A 425 -4.31 -10.30 -0.35
C TYR A 425 -5.41 -10.34 -1.43
N GLY A 426 -6.66 -10.63 -1.03
CA GLY A 426 -7.78 -10.85 -1.96
C GLY A 426 -7.70 -12.17 -2.74
N ALA A 427 -6.75 -13.04 -2.41
CA ALA A 427 -6.54 -14.35 -3.00
C ALA A 427 -7.40 -15.42 -2.33
N LYS A 428 -7.70 -16.51 -3.06
CA LYS A 428 -8.60 -17.57 -2.62
C LYS A 428 -7.93 -18.94 -2.55
N GLN A 429 -6.93 -19.22 -3.39
CA GLN A 429 -6.50 -20.60 -3.62
C GLN A 429 -5.04 -20.79 -4.00
N SER A 430 -4.48 -19.98 -4.89
CA SER A 430 -3.21 -20.28 -5.56
C SER A 430 -2.09 -19.39 -5.05
N LEU A 431 -2.37 -18.15 -4.64
CA LEU A 431 -1.31 -17.20 -4.30
C LEU A 431 -0.47 -17.68 -3.11
N GLN A 432 0.81 -17.95 -3.37
CA GLN A 432 1.81 -18.44 -2.41
C GLN A 432 2.70 -17.32 -1.90
N GLY A 433 3.01 -16.35 -2.76
CA GLY A 433 3.90 -15.26 -2.43
C GLY A 433 3.74 -14.05 -3.32
N TYR A 434 4.25 -12.93 -2.84
CA TYR A 434 4.31 -11.68 -3.57
C TYR A 434 5.74 -11.15 -3.51
N ILE A 435 6.31 -10.77 -4.66
CA ILE A 435 7.66 -10.22 -4.76
C ILE A 435 7.55 -8.75 -5.12
N ASN A 436 8.16 -7.88 -4.32
CA ASN A 436 8.39 -6.49 -4.69
C ASN A 436 9.81 -6.37 -5.23
N ILE A 437 9.98 -5.88 -6.46
CA ILE A 437 11.30 -5.55 -7.00
C ILE A 437 11.56 -4.08 -6.74
N GLY A 438 12.43 -3.79 -5.77
CA GLY A 438 12.54 -2.45 -5.19
C GLY A 438 13.26 -1.40 -6.04
N GLN A 439 13.91 -1.77 -7.15
CA GLN A 439 14.61 -0.80 -7.99
C GLN A 439 14.41 -1.05 -9.48
N PHE A 440 13.95 0.00 -10.17
CA PHE A 440 13.79 0.03 -11.62
C PHE A 440 15.14 -0.28 -12.27
N GLY A 441 15.23 -1.36 -13.07
CA GLY A 441 16.39 -1.70 -13.88
C GLY A 441 17.68 -2.07 -13.14
N TYR A 442 17.73 -2.25 -11.81
CA TYR A 442 19.02 -2.55 -11.17
C TYR A 442 19.35 -4.03 -11.24
N ASP A 443 18.38 -4.92 -11.02
CA ASP A 443 18.68 -6.33 -11.24
C ASP A 443 17.48 -7.26 -11.12
N PHE A 444 17.17 -7.96 -12.20
CA PHE A 444 16.46 -9.23 -12.08
C PHE A 444 17.37 -10.33 -11.48
N SER A 445 18.65 -10.06 -11.19
CA SER A 445 19.48 -10.99 -10.40
C SER A 445 18.87 -11.38 -9.08
N HIS A 446 18.20 -10.45 -8.42
CA HIS A 446 17.57 -10.69 -7.14
C HIS A 446 16.31 -11.54 -7.29
N PHE A 447 15.75 -11.70 -8.50
CA PHE A 447 14.55 -12.51 -8.69
C PHE A 447 14.71 -13.94 -8.17
N LEU A 448 15.80 -14.62 -8.51
CA LEU A 448 16.06 -15.99 -8.05
C LEU A 448 16.23 -16.05 -6.53
N HIS A 449 16.84 -15.03 -5.94
CA HIS A 449 16.95 -14.88 -4.50
C HIS A 449 15.57 -14.71 -3.87
N GLU A 450 14.78 -13.74 -4.34
CA GLU A 450 13.47 -13.44 -3.79
C GLU A 450 12.49 -14.61 -3.91
N ILE A 451 12.40 -15.24 -5.09
CA ILE A 451 11.48 -16.37 -5.25
C ILE A 451 11.90 -17.57 -4.40
N GLY A 452 13.19 -17.74 -4.10
CA GLY A 452 13.68 -18.82 -3.27
C GLY A 452 13.21 -18.75 -1.81
N HIS A 453 12.87 -17.55 -1.30
CA HIS A 453 12.25 -17.37 0.02
C HIS A 453 10.93 -18.14 0.19
N ARG A 454 10.25 -18.52 -0.90
CA ARG A 454 9.07 -19.41 -0.82
C ARG A 454 9.37 -20.71 -0.07
N TRP A 455 10.55 -21.27 -0.28
CA TRP A 455 10.92 -22.59 0.24
C TRP A 455 12.04 -22.54 1.28
N GLY A 456 12.84 -21.47 1.28
CA GLY A 456 14.15 -21.47 1.91
C GLY A 456 14.38 -20.41 2.99
N PHE A 457 15.51 -20.64 3.67
CA PHE A 457 16.23 -19.68 4.52
C PHE A 457 15.60 -19.28 5.86
N TYR A 458 14.64 -20.08 6.34
CA TYR A 458 14.13 -19.99 7.72
C TYR A 458 14.93 -20.85 8.71
N LEU A 459 16.12 -21.31 8.33
CA LEU A 459 17.05 -22.07 9.18
C LEU A 459 17.94 -21.15 10.05
N SER A 460 17.45 -19.92 10.29
CA SER A 460 18.03 -18.91 11.18
C SER A 460 17.80 -19.19 12.67
N ASP A 461 17.04 -20.24 12.98
CA ASP A 461 16.71 -20.60 14.34
C ASP A 461 17.94 -21.06 15.15
N ASN A 462 17.79 -21.11 16.47
CA ASN A 462 18.89 -21.47 17.37
C ASN A 462 19.35 -22.94 17.24
N LYS A 463 18.79 -23.75 16.33
CA LYS A 463 19.18 -25.16 16.17
C LYS A 463 20.43 -25.30 15.32
N LEU A 464 20.42 -24.77 14.08
CA LEU A 464 21.60 -24.81 13.18
C LEU A 464 22.15 -23.43 12.83
N LYS A 465 21.35 -22.35 12.95
CA LYS A 465 21.78 -20.96 12.66
C LYS A 465 22.55 -20.83 11.34
N LEU A 466 22.03 -21.39 10.25
CA LEU A 466 22.74 -21.38 8.94
C LEU A 466 22.71 -20.01 8.25
N THR A 467 22.14 -19.00 8.91
CA THR A 467 21.95 -17.67 8.36
C THR A 467 22.14 -16.63 9.47
N GLU A 468 22.86 -15.55 9.19
CA GLU A 468 23.00 -14.42 10.11
C GLU A 468 21.95 -13.35 9.85
N THR A 469 21.38 -12.79 10.92
CA THR A 469 20.47 -11.63 10.88
C THR A 469 21.17 -10.42 11.47
N LEU A 470 22.08 -9.81 10.71
CA LEU A 470 22.86 -8.66 11.19
C LEU A 470 22.22 -7.30 10.84
N CYS A 471 21.27 -7.21 9.90
CA CYS A 471 20.79 -5.90 9.41
C CYS A 471 19.36 -5.81 8.87
N ASN A 472 18.36 -6.51 9.43
CA ASN A 472 17.06 -6.77 8.74
C ASN A 472 17.24 -7.42 7.36
N CYS A 473 18.41 -7.99 7.14
CA CYS A 473 18.87 -8.71 5.97
C CYS A 473 19.30 -10.11 6.43
N HIS A 474 19.18 -11.10 5.57
CA HIS A 474 19.74 -12.44 5.84
C HIS A 474 20.93 -12.70 4.92
N ARG A 475 22.02 -13.21 5.49
CA ARG A 475 23.16 -13.75 4.74
C ARG A 475 23.34 -15.21 5.13
N GLU A 476 23.65 -16.07 4.17
CA GLU A 476 24.14 -17.42 4.51
C GLU A 476 25.37 -17.26 5.37
N VAL A 477 25.45 -18.07 6.41
CA VAL A 477 26.74 -18.34 7.03
C VAL A 477 27.63 -18.96 5.96
N VAL A 478 28.87 -18.48 5.83
CA VAL A 478 29.77 -18.91 4.75
C VAL A 478 29.87 -20.44 4.74
N GLY A 479 29.48 -21.04 3.60
CA GLY A 479 29.44 -22.49 3.39
C GLY A 479 30.32 -22.96 2.23
N THR A 480 30.45 -24.26 2.04
CA THR A 480 31.18 -24.85 0.89
C THR A 480 30.43 -24.79 -0.44
N GLU A 481 29.10 -24.67 -0.38
CA GLU A 481 28.26 -24.37 -1.53
C GLU A 481 27.90 -22.88 -1.51
N SER A 482 27.82 -22.27 -2.70
CA SER A 482 27.16 -20.98 -2.88
C SER A 482 25.74 -21.28 -3.36
N GLY A 483 24.75 -20.71 -2.69
CA GLY A 483 23.35 -20.78 -3.09
C GLY A 483 22.82 -19.44 -3.59
N ASN A 484 21.65 -19.44 -4.25
CA ASN A 484 21.00 -18.18 -4.66
C ASN A 484 20.39 -17.42 -3.47
N MET A 485 20.14 -18.09 -2.34
CA MET A 485 19.71 -17.47 -1.08
C MET A 485 20.89 -16.93 -0.27
N GLY A 486 22.10 -17.42 -0.54
CA GLY A 486 23.32 -16.97 0.10
C GLY A 486 23.99 -15.82 -0.63
N MET A 487 23.74 -14.59 -0.20
CA MET A 487 24.45 -13.40 -0.68
C MET A 487 25.93 -13.32 -0.22
N SER A 488 26.54 -14.44 0.17
CA SER A 488 27.96 -14.46 0.53
C SER A 488 28.80 -14.41 -0.75
N PRO A 489 29.62 -13.36 -0.96
CA PRO A 489 30.53 -13.33 -2.10
C PRO A 489 31.65 -14.38 -1.97
N THR A 490 31.72 -15.06 -0.82
CA THR A 490 32.75 -16.03 -0.48
C THR A 490 32.14 -17.38 -0.09
N ILE A 491 32.89 -18.43 -0.38
CA ILE A 491 32.64 -19.81 0.05
C ILE A 491 33.85 -20.33 0.83
N ILE A 492 33.63 -21.41 1.58
CA ILE A 492 34.71 -22.20 2.17
C ILE A 492 35.26 -23.17 1.11
N ILE A 493 36.58 -23.22 0.96
CA ILE A 493 37.29 -24.15 0.09
C ILE A 493 38.16 -25.06 0.95
N GLU A 494 37.96 -26.37 0.84
CA GLU A 494 38.84 -27.37 1.45
C GLU A 494 40.17 -27.42 0.70
N GLN A 495 41.27 -27.31 1.44
CA GLN A 495 42.63 -27.32 0.93
C GLN A 495 43.20 -28.75 0.93
N PRO A 496 44.22 -29.04 0.09
CA PRO A 496 44.83 -30.38 0.01
C PRO A 496 45.41 -30.91 1.33
N ASP A 497 45.73 -30.03 2.27
CA ASP A 497 46.23 -30.36 3.60
C ASP A 497 45.13 -30.63 4.64
N GLY A 498 43.86 -30.57 4.24
CA GLY A 498 42.69 -30.76 5.10
C GLY A 498 42.29 -29.52 5.91
N SER A 499 42.94 -28.37 5.68
CA SER A 499 42.49 -27.07 6.20
C SER A 499 41.43 -26.44 5.30
N PHE A 500 40.79 -25.37 5.77
CA PHE A 500 39.76 -24.66 5.01
C PHE A 500 40.10 -23.17 4.89
N SER A 501 39.85 -22.57 3.72
CA SER A 501 40.06 -21.14 3.49
C SER A 501 38.86 -20.48 2.84
N LEU A 502 38.75 -19.16 2.97
CA LEU A 502 37.80 -18.38 2.18
C LEU A 502 38.27 -18.31 0.72
N GLY A 503 37.33 -18.42 -0.22
CA GLY A 503 37.55 -18.19 -1.63
C GLY A 503 36.29 -17.67 -2.32
N ASN A 504 36.40 -17.35 -3.60
CA ASN A 504 35.26 -16.88 -4.39
C ASN A 504 34.55 -18.07 -5.08
N PRO A 505 33.21 -18.09 -5.13
CA PRO A 505 32.48 -19.08 -5.91
C PRO A 505 32.75 -18.89 -7.41
N THR A 506 32.81 -20.00 -8.13
CA THR A 506 32.86 -20.01 -9.60
C THR A 506 31.59 -19.39 -10.19
N LYS A 507 31.63 -19.00 -11.48
CA LYS A 507 30.45 -18.46 -12.19
C LYS A 507 29.24 -19.37 -12.09
N GLU A 508 29.45 -20.69 -12.21
CA GLU A 508 28.37 -21.67 -12.13
C GLU A 508 27.79 -21.82 -10.73
N GLN A 509 28.62 -21.67 -9.69
CA GLN A 509 28.18 -21.75 -8.30
C GLN A 509 27.40 -20.51 -7.88
N ARG A 510 27.68 -19.33 -8.45
CA ARG A 510 26.99 -18.07 -8.11
C ARG A 510 25.51 -18.02 -8.49
N PHE A 511 25.09 -18.81 -9.48
CA PHE A 511 23.77 -18.64 -10.10
C PHE A 511 22.89 -19.90 -10.04
N LYS A 512 23.27 -20.89 -9.23
CA LYS A 512 22.51 -22.12 -9.01
C LYS A 512 22.07 -22.21 -7.56
N TYR A 513 20.97 -22.91 -7.31
CA TYR A 513 20.64 -23.28 -5.94
C TYR A 513 21.57 -24.40 -5.42
N SER A 514 22.00 -24.29 -4.17
CA SER A 514 22.80 -25.29 -3.45
C SER A 514 22.02 -26.58 -3.24
N SER A 515 22.70 -27.67 -2.85
CA SER A 515 22.02 -28.94 -2.56
C SER A 515 21.00 -28.81 -1.40
N ILE A 516 21.33 -28.01 -0.38
CA ILE A 516 20.42 -27.71 0.74
C ILE A 516 19.20 -26.93 0.25
N GLU A 517 19.40 -25.87 -0.53
CA GLU A 517 18.29 -25.09 -1.10
C GLU A 517 17.39 -25.95 -1.98
N LYS A 518 17.98 -26.81 -2.83
CA LYS A 518 17.23 -27.76 -3.66
C LYS A 518 16.40 -28.74 -2.82
N TYR A 519 16.91 -29.21 -1.68
CA TYR A 519 16.13 -30.04 -0.77
C TYR A 519 14.95 -29.26 -0.16
N LEU A 520 15.17 -28.02 0.28
CA LEU A 520 14.11 -27.16 0.83
C LEU A 520 13.03 -26.88 -0.22
N MET A 521 13.44 -26.57 -1.46
CA MET A 521 12.55 -26.43 -2.62
C MET A 521 11.79 -27.72 -2.94
N GLY A 522 12.23 -28.88 -2.43
CA GLY A 522 11.66 -30.18 -2.76
C GLY A 522 12.03 -30.62 -4.17
N ILE A 523 13.21 -30.25 -4.65
CA ILE A 523 13.80 -30.71 -5.91
C ILE A 523 14.47 -32.07 -5.71
N ILE A 524 15.17 -32.25 -4.59
CA ILE A 524 15.90 -33.48 -4.23
C ILE A 524 15.48 -33.99 -2.85
N ASN A 525 15.69 -35.27 -2.56
CA ASN A 525 15.43 -35.85 -1.25
C ASN A 525 16.62 -35.66 -0.29
N SER A 526 16.41 -35.91 1.00
CA SER A 526 17.46 -35.72 2.03
C SER A 526 18.71 -36.58 1.80
N GLN A 527 18.59 -37.73 1.13
CA GLN A 527 19.74 -38.59 0.80
C GLN A 527 20.62 -38.02 -0.32
N GLU A 528 20.12 -37.06 -1.09
CA GLU A 528 20.80 -36.44 -2.23
C GLU A 528 21.47 -35.11 -1.86
N VAL A 529 21.23 -34.61 -0.64
CA VAL A 529 21.87 -33.39 -0.12
C VAL A 529 23.35 -33.66 0.09
N ALA A 530 24.20 -32.82 -0.50
CA ALA A 530 25.64 -32.94 -0.36
C ALA A 530 26.08 -32.63 1.06
N ASP A 531 27.21 -33.21 1.46
CA ASP A 531 27.89 -32.81 2.69
C ASP A 531 28.47 -31.41 2.51
N SER A 532 27.94 -30.44 3.26
CA SER A 532 28.37 -29.04 3.20
C SER A 532 28.93 -28.56 4.54
N TRP A 533 30.06 -27.86 4.51
CA TRP A 533 30.67 -27.30 5.71
C TRP A 533 30.29 -25.83 5.87
N PHE A 534 29.92 -25.45 7.09
CA PHE A 534 29.58 -24.08 7.48
C PHE A 534 30.48 -23.63 8.62
N VAL A 535 30.85 -22.35 8.63
CA VAL A 535 31.51 -21.75 9.81
C VAL A 535 30.55 -21.84 10.99
N LYS A 536 31.03 -22.27 12.17
CA LYS A 536 30.17 -22.27 13.34
C LYS A 536 29.75 -20.83 13.69
N PRO A 537 28.46 -20.56 13.97
CA PRO A 537 27.96 -19.21 14.22
C PRO A 537 28.71 -18.46 15.33
N GLU A 538 29.16 -19.16 16.37
CA GLU A 538 29.91 -18.59 17.49
C GLU A 538 31.36 -18.18 17.15
N LEU A 539 31.86 -18.50 15.96
CA LEU A 539 33.24 -18.25 15.52
C LEU A 539 33.36 -17.17 14.45
N PHE A 540 32.27 -16.45 14.14
CA PHE A 540 32.29 -15.33 13.19
C PHE A 540 33.22 -14.22 13.69
N THR A 541 34.48 -14.30 13.26
CA THR A 541 35.55 -13.33 13.46
C THR A 541 36.22 -13.11 12.09
N ASN A 542 37.03 -12.06 11.92
CA ASN A 542 37.68 -11.69 10.64
C ASN A 542 38.76 -12.71 10.18
N ALA A 543 38.53 -14.00 10.36
CA ALA A 543 39.43 -15.09 9.99
C ALA A 543 39.34 -15.38 8.49
N SER A 544 40.49 -15.57 7.84
CA SER A 544 40.60 -15.94 6.43
C SER A 544 40.80 -17.45 6.20
N SER A 545 40.95 -18.21 7.28
CA SER A 545 41.15 -19.67 7.30
C SER A 545 40.53 -20.30 8.54
N PHE A 546 40.07 -21.54 8.43
CA PHE A 546 39.40 -22.28 9.49
C PHE A 546 39.97 -23.69 9.62
N LYS A 547 40.02 -24.18 10.85
CA LYS A 547 40.26 -25.60 11.14
C LYS A 547 38.94 -26.36 11.10
N LYS A 548 39.00 -27.68 10.87
CA LYS A 548 37.83 -28.53 10.76
C LYS A 548 36.93 -28.47 12.01
N GLU A 549 37.50 -28.38 13.20
CA GLU A 549 36.78 -28.25 14.47
C GLU A 549 36.02 -26.91 14.63
N GLU A 550 36.35 -25.91 13.82
CA GLU A 550 35.69 -24.59 13.77
C GLU A 550 34.50 -24.58 12.79
N LEU A 551 34.33 -25.69 12.04
CA LEU A 551 33.26 -25.86 11.08
C LEU A 551 32.22 -26.86 11.59
N MET A 552 30.99 -26.72 11.10
CA MET A 552 29.92 -27.70 11.25
C MET A 552 29.58 -28.31 9.90
N GLN A 553 29.45 -29.63 9.86
CA GLN A 553 28.99 -30.32 8.66
C GLN A 553 27.47 -30.39 8.67
N VAL A 554 26.84 -30.03 7.56
CA VAL A 554 25.40 -30.04 7.34
C VAL A 554 25.12 -30.91 6.12
N ASN A 555 24.20 -31.86 6.30
CA ASN A 555 23.70 -32.71 5.23
C ASN A 555 22.23 -33.03 5.49
N GLY A 556 21.59 -33.76 4.55
CA GLY A 556 20.16 -34.03 4.65
C GLY A 556 19.77 -34.90 5.84
N THR A 557 20.68 -35.72 6.38
CA THR A 557 20.42 -36.49 7.61
C THR A 557 20.31 -35.55 8.81
N LEU A 558 21.25 -34.61 8.96
CA LEU A 558 21.20 -33.61 10.04
C LEU A 558 19.97 -32.71 9.91
N LEU A 559 19.64 -32.27 8.68
CA LEU A 559 18.44 -31.46 8.42
C LEU A 559 17.17 -32.21 8.82
N HIS A 560 17.03 -33.47 8.42
CA HIS A 560 15.89 -34.31 8.77
C HIS A 560 15.76 -34.53 10.28
N GLN A 561 16.87 -34.80 10.97
CA GLN A 561 16.86 -34.98 12.43
C GLN A 561 16.47 -33.69 13.18
N THR A 562 16.85 -32.53 12.64
CA THR A 562 16.69 -31.24 13.32
C THR A 562 15.33 -30.59 13.06
N TYR A 563 14.81 -30.71 11.84
CA TYR A 563 13.59 -30.04 11.37
C TYR A 563 12.46 -31.01 11.00
N GLY A 564 12.72 -32.32 11.01
CA GLY A 564 11.80 -33.33 10.52
C GLY A 564 11.87 -33.51 9.01
N SER A 565 11.02 -34.38 8.45
CA SER A 565 10.89 -34.54 7.00
C SER A 565 10.37 -33.27 6.35
N ARG A 566 10.97 -32.90 5.21
CA ARG A 566 10.38 -31.94 4.28
C ARG A 566 9.12 -32.56 3.68
N ILE A 567 7.95 -31.98 3.93
CA ILE A 567 6.66 -32.46 3.40
C ILE A 567 5.98 -31.31 2.65
N PRO A 568 5.51 -31.53 1.40
CA PRO A 568 5.66 -32.76 0.60
C PRO A 568 7.14 -33.13 0.33
N ASP A 569 7.48 -34.38 0.08
CA ASP A 569 8.87 -34.73 -0.28
C ASP A 569 9.20 -34.30 -1.73
N ALA A 570 10.39 -34.64 -2.24
CA ALA A 570 10.77 -34.24 -3.59
C ALA A 570 9.85 -34.83 -4.68
N ASN A 571 9.31 -36.02 -4.47
CA ASN A 571 8.43 -36.72 -5.40
C ASN A 571 7.04 -36.07 -5.49
N ASN A 572 6.56 -35.51 -4.39
CA ASN A 572 5.22 -34.93 -4.29
C ASN A 572 5.20 -33.39 -4.36
N SER A 573 6.37 -32.74 -4.33
CA SER A 573 6.46 -31.28 -4.38
C SER A 573 6.10 -30.74 -5.76
N PRO A 574 5.27 -29.68 -5.85
CA PRO A 574 4.96 -29.03 -7.12
C PRO A 574 6.23 -28.56 -7.84
N LYS A 575 6.24 -28.70 -9.17
CA LYS A 575 7.36 -28.33 -10.05
C LYS A 575 7.00 -27.26 -11.08
N HIS A 576 5.73 -26.93 -11.19
CA HIS A 576 5.22 -25.97 -12.15
C HIS A 576 4.42 -24.92 -11.40
N PHE A 577 4.78 -23.66 -11.58
CA PHE A 577 4.15 -22.53 -10.91
C PHE A 577 3.78 -21.46 -11.94
N SER A 578 2.68 -20.78 -11.71
CA SER A 578 2.29 -19.59 -12.46
C SER A 578 2.79 -18.33 -11.77
N ILE A 579 3.32 -17.38 -12.53
CA ILE A 579 3.82 -16.12 -12.00
C ILE A 579 3.40 -14.98 -12.92
N ASN A 580 2.81 -13.93 -12.37
CA ASN A 580 2.38 -12.79 -13.17
C ASN A 580 3.12 -11.53 -12.73
N PHE A 581 3.70 -10.86 -13.72
CA PHE A 581 4.42 -9.62 -13.55
C PHE A 581 3.45 -8.46 -13.76
N PHE A 582 3.54 -7.48 -12.87
CA PHE A 582 2.85 -6.24 -13.10
C PHE A 582 3.68 -5.04 -12.70
N THR A 583 3.44 -3.95 -13.42
CA THR A 583 4.01 -2.65 -13.11
C THR A 583 2.96 -1.75 -12.48
N VAL A 584 3.41 -0.81 -11.65
CA VAL A 584 2.53 0.19 -11.04
C VAL A 584 3.21 1.56 -11.00
N GLY A 585 2.48 2.59 -11.41
CA GLY A 585 2.95 3.97 -11.30
C GLY A 585 1.95 5.01 -11.79
N PRO A 586 2.33 6.29 -11.75
CA PRO A 586 1.41 7.39 -11.99
C PRO A 586 1.01 7.59 -13.45
N ASN A 587 1.81 7.06 -14.39
CA ASN A 587 1.66 7.30 -15.81
C ASN A 587 1.58 5.98 -16.59
N PRO A 588 0.87 5.95 -17.74
CA PRO A 588 0.97 4.86 -18.69
C PRO A 588 2.41 4.63 -19.15
N LEU A 589 2.76 3.37 -19.40
CA LEU A 589 4.05 3.01 -19.99
C LEU A 589 4.20 3.54 -21.42
N THR A 590 5.42 3.94 -21.76
CA THR A 590 5.86 4.12 -23.15
C THR A 590 5.93 2.77 -23.88
N GLU A 591 5.99 2.80 -25.23
CA GLU A 591 6.14 1.58 -26.04
C GLU A 591 7.42 0.80 -25.68
N ALA A 592 8.54 1.51 -25.44
CA ALA A 592 9.81 0.90 -25.06
C ALA A 592 9.75 0.26 -23.65
N GLU A 593 9.11 0.93 -22.68
CA GLU A 593 8.90 0.36 -21.34
C GLU A 593 8.01 -0.89 -21.40
N ALA A 594 6.90 -0.83 -22.14
CA ALA A 594 6.02 -1.99 -22.32
C ALA A 594 6.75 -3.16 -22.98
N ALA A 595 7.55 -2.91 -24.02
CA ALA A 595 8.38 -3.92 -24.68
C ALA A 595 9.39 -4.55 -23.70
N TYR A 596 10.14 -3.74 -22.97
CA TYR A 596 11.15 -4.20 -22.01
C TYR A 596 10.53 -5.08 -20.92
N PHE A 597 9.53 -4.58 -20.19
CA PHE A 597 8.95 -5.33 -19.07
C PHE A 597 8.26 -6.62 -19.52
N SER A 598 7.63 -6.61 -20.69
CA SER A 598 7.02 -7.81 -21.27
C SER A 598 8.08 -8.83 -21.69
N TYR A 599 9.18 -8.36 -22.28
CA TYR A 599 10.31 -9.22 -22.65
C TYR A 599 10.93 -9.87 -21.42
N VAL A 600 11.15 -9.11 -20.34
CA VAL A 600 11.70 -9.66 -19.10
C VAL A 600 10.75 -10.67 -18.46
N ALA A 601 9.47 -10.34 -18.36
CA ALA A 601 8.46 -11.26 -17.82
C ALA A 601 8.42 -12.57 -18.62
N LYS A 602 8.48 -12.48 -19.96
CA LYS A 602 8.57 -13.64 -20.83
C LYS A 602 9.84 -14.46 -20.59
N TYR A 603 11.00 -13.81 -20.55
CA TYR A 603 12.31 -14.44 -20.38
C TYR A 603 12.39 -15.34 -19.14
N GLN A 604 11.79 -14.92 -18.02
CA GLN A 604 11.80 -15.72 -16.77
C GLN A 604 11.07 -17.06 -16.87
N GLY A 605 10.21 -17.24 -17.88
CA GLY A 605 9.50 -18.50 -18.16
C GLY A 605 10.21 -19.41 -19.17
N GLU A 606 11.33 -18.99 -19.74
CA GLU A 606 12.06 -19.74 -20.78
C GLU A 606 13.18 -20.60 -20.18
N ASP A 607 13.71 -21.55 -20.97
CA ASP A 607 14.85 -22.39 -20.60
C ASP A 607 16.16 -21.80 -21.16
N HIS A 608 16.55 -20.61 -20.69
CA HIS A 608 17.79 -19.93 -21.12
C HIS A 608 18.94 -20.12 -20.12
N SER A 609 20.10 -20.55 -20.65
CA SER A 609 21.35 -20.76 -19.91
C SER A 609 22.22 -19.50 -19.82
N ILE A 610 23.24 -19.55 -18.96
CA ILE A 610 24.23 -18.48 -18.80
C ILE A 610 24.99 -18.30 -20.13
N GLU A 611 24.77 -17.19 -20.84
CA GLU A 611 25.70 -16.75 -21.87
C GLU A 611 26.83 -15.92 -21.22
N ALA A 612 28.05 -16.07 -21.75
CA ALA A 612 29.23 -15.40 -21.25
C ALA A 612 29.53 -14.19 -22.14
N ASP A 613 29.52 -12.99 -21.58
CA ASP A 613 30.75 -12.24 -21.27
C ASP A 613 30.40 -10.87 -20.68
N ASP A 614 31.25 -10.45 -19.74
CA ASP A 614 31.19 -9.22 -18.95
C ASP A 614 30.09 -9.07 -17.90
N PHE A 615 30.57 -8.64 -16.72
CA PHE A 615 29.83 -8.21 -15.55
C PHE A 615 29.08 -6.88 -15.80
N SER A 616 28.47 -6.69 -16.98
CA SER A 616 27.53 -5.60 -17.23
C SER A 616 26.14 -6.09 -16.85
N GLY A 617 25.81 -5.95 -15.56
CA GLY A 617 24.68 -6.59 -14.85
C GLY A 617 23.28 -6.43 -15.47
N LEU A 618 23.01 -7.18 -16.54
CA LEU A 618 21.78 -7.15 -17.32
C LEU A 618 21.39 -8.56 -17.67
N LEU A 619 20.08 -8.85 -17.74
CA LEU A 619 19.36 -10.10 -18.05
C LEU A 619 20.11 -11.27 -18.75
N TYR A 620 21.11 -10.98 -19.57
CA TYR A 620 22.06 -11.92 -20.17
C TYR A 620 23.02 -12.61 -19.20
N THR A 621 23.23 -12.09 -17.99
CA THR A 621 24.20 -12.66 -17.04
C THR A 621 23.58 -13.64 -16.04
N TYR A 622 22.25 -13.70 -15.93
CA TYR A 622 21.54 -14.53 -14.96
C TYR A 622 20.73 -15.66 -15.63
N PRO A 623 20.85 -16.90 -15.13
CA PRO A 623 20.03 -18.00 -15.62
C PRO A 623 18.57 -17.78 -15.27
N THR A 624 17.69 -18.33 -16.10
CA THR A 624 16.26 -18.44 -15.80
C THR A 624 16.01 -19.33 -14.59
N PHE A 625 14.83 -19.22 -13.96
CA PHE A 625 14.46 -20.05 -12.80
C PHE A 625 14.57 -21.55 -13.08
N SER A 626 14.20 -21.96 -14.29
CA SER A 626 14.36 -23.34 -14.73
C SER A 626 15.82 -23.78 -14.69
N VAL A 627 16.73 -23.01 -15.29
CA VAL A 627 18.16 -23.34 -15.29
C VAL A 627 18.76 -23.30 -13.88
N ALA A 628 18.39 -22.32 -13.06
CA ALA A 628 18.85 -22.20 -11.67
C ALA A 628 18.46 -23.43 -10.81
N THR A 629 17.31 -24.03 -11.11
CA THR A 629 16.80 -25.26 -10.46
C THR A 629 17.27 -26.55 -11.14
N GLY A 630 18.16 -26.47 -12.14
CA GLY A 630 18.67 -27.63 -12.88
C GLY A 630 17.68 -28.21 -13.89
N GLY A 631 16.71 -27.42 -14.35
CA GLY A 631 15.65 -27.79 -15.29
C GLY A 631 14.47 -28.52 -14.66
N VAL A 632 14.41 -28.60 -13.32
CA VAL A 632 13.41 -29.38 -12.59
C VAL A 632 12.13 -28.59 -12.33
N MET A 633 12.24 -27.30 -12.01
CA MET A 633 11.08 -26.43 -11.78
C MET A 633 10.89 -25.43 -12.91
N ARG A 634 9.66 -25.02 -13.18
CA ARG A 634 9.33 -24.10 -14.28
C ARG A 634 8.28 -23.07 -13.88
N LEU A 635 8.35 -21.92 -14.54
CA LEU A 635 7.41 -20.80 -14.38
C LEU A 635 6.57 -20.62 -15.65
N ASP A 636 5.24 -20.57 -15.51
CA ASP A 636 4.32 -20.05 -16.52
C ASP A 636 4.14 -18.55 -16.29
N THR A 637 4.73 -17.73 -17.15
CA THR A 637 4.72 -16.26 -17.02
C THR A 637 3.55 -15.61 -17.74
N LYS A 638 2.70 -16.39 -18.42
CA LYS A 638 1.57 -15.84 -19.15
C LYS A 638 0.49 -15.33 -18.21
N ILE A 639 0.02 -14.12 -18.49
CA ILE A 639 -1.11 -13.51 -17.80
C ILE A 639 -2.40 -14.01 -18.43
N ARG A 640 -3.35 -14.42 -17.58
CA ARG A 640 -4.70 -14.76 -18.01
C ARG A 640 -5.64 -13.69 -17.53
N VAL A 641 -5.88 -12.72 -18.40
CA VAL A 641 -6.84 -11.64 -18.17
C VAL A 641 -8.26 -12.21 -18.11
N LEU A 642 -9.05 -11.76 -17.15
CA LEU A 642 -10.45 -12.17 -17.00
C LEU A 642 -11.31 -11.56 -18.11
N PRO A 643 -12.43 -12.20 -18.49
CA PRO A 643 -13.37 -11.61 -19.44
C PRO A 643 -13.84 -10.23 -18.96
N LYS A 644 -13.93 -9.24 -19.87
CA LYS A 644 -14.33 -7.85 -19.53
C LYS A 644 -15.63 -7.76 -18.70
N GLN A 645 -16.60 -8.63 -18.98
CA GLN A 645 -17.85 -8.71 -18.21
C GLN A 645 -17.62 -9.08 -16.75
N GLU A 646 -16.71 -10.02 -16.48
CA GLU A 646 -16.35 -10.44 -15.14
C GLU A 646 -15.59 -9.33 -14.40
N ILE A 647 -14.65 -8.67 -15.09
CA ILE A 647 -13.93 -7.50 -14.56
C ILE A 647 -14.93 -6.44 -14.09
N ASN A 648 -15.86 -6.05 -14.96
CA ASN A 648 -16.88 -5.05 -14.65
C ASN A 648 -17.75 -5.47 -13.46
N MET A 649 -18.15 -6.74 -13.37
CA MET A 649 -18.92 -7.25 -12.23
C MET A 649 -18.12 -7.19 -10.92
N ARG A 650 -16.84 -7.58 -10.93
CA ARG A 650 -15.97 -7.55 -9.75
C ARG A 650 -15.76 -6.11 -9.26
N GLN A 651 -15.48 -5.18 -10.16
CA GLN A 651 -15.32 -3.76 -9.84
C GLN A 651 -16.63 -3.14 -9.32
N LEU A 652 -17.77 -3.43 -9.94
CA LEU A 652 -19.07 -2.95 -9.49
C LEU A 652 -19.42 -3.49 -8.09
N LYS A 653 -19.12 -4.76 -7.82
CA LYS A 653 -19.33 -5.37 -6.50
C LYS A 653 -18.50 -4.66 -5.43
N LYS A 654 -17.22 -4.35 -5.72
CA LYS A 654 -16.35 -3.62 -4.80
C LYS A 654 -16.88 -2.22 -4.51
N LEU A 655 -17.26 -1.46 -5.55
CA LEU A 655 -17.88 -0.14 -5.40
C LEU A 655 -19.17 -0.18 -4.57
N THR A 656 -19.97 -1.24 -4.75
CA THR A 656 -21.20 -1.45 -3.97
C THR A 656 -20.87 -1.72 -2.49
N GLN A 657 -19.89 -2.58 -2.21
CA GLN A 657 -19.44 -2.85 -0.84
C GLN A 657 -18.87 -1.61 -0.15
N GLU A 658 -18.08 -0.81 -0.85
CA GLU A 658 -17.55 0.45 -0.33
C GLU A 658 -18.67 1.47 -0.06
N LYS A 659 -19.65 1.56 -0.97
CA LYS A 659 -20.85 2.38 -0.77
C LYS A 659 -21.67 1.91 0.42
N ASP A 660 -21.86 0.60 0.59
CA ASP A 660 -22.62 0.03 1.70
C ASP A 660 -21.90 0.24 3.02
N ALA A 661 -20.59 0.00 3.08
CA ALA A 661 -19.76 0.27 4.24
C ALA A 661 -19.78 1.76 4.62
N LEU A 662 -19.73 2.65 3.63
CA LEU A 662 -19.89 4.09 3.85
C LEU A 662 -21.29 4.42 4.38
N SER A 663 -22.33 3.82 3.81
CA SER A 663 -23.73 4.02 4.21
C SER A 663 -24.02 3.47 5.61
N GLU A 664 -23.36 2.40 6.02
CA GLU A 664 -23.44 1.81 7.36
C GLU A 664 -22.63 2.63 8.37
N ALA A 665 -21.45 3.12 7.99
CA ALA A 665 -20.69 4.09 8.76
C ALA A 665 -21.43 5.44 8.93
N ILE A 666 -22.29 5.81 7.97
CA ILE A 666 -23.20 6.96 8.09
C ILE A 666 -24.38 6.61 9.01
N ARG A 667 -24.97 5.41 8.88
CA ARG A 667 -26.09 4.96 9.74
C ARG A 667 -25.69 4.78 11.20
N HIS A 668 -24.49 4.33 11.51
CA HIS A 668 -23.97 4.27 12.88
C HIS A 668 -23.60 5.67 13.44
N ARG A 669 -23.55 6.69 12.58
CA ARG A 669 -23.33 8.10 12.96
C ARG A 669 -24.63 8.88 13.18
N HIS A 670 -25.79 8.32 12.84
CA HIS A 670 -27.13 8.83 13.15
C HIS A 670 -27.72 8.08 14.34
#